data_AF-A0A812VNM3-F1
#
_entry.id   AF-A0A812VNM3-F1
#
_cell.length_a   1.000
_cell.length_b   1.000
_cell.length_c   1.000
_cell.angle_alpha   90.00
_cell.angle_beta   90.00
_cell.angle_gamma   90.00
#
_symmetry.space_group_name_H-M   'P 1'
#
loop_
_entity.id
_entity.type
_entity.pdbx_description
1 polymer ?
#
loop_
_entity_poly.entity_id
_entity_poly.type
_entity_poly.pdbx_seq_one_letter_code
_entity_poly.pdbx_strand_id
1 'polypeptide(L)'
;MDGLELFDADHFGMSASEAAGMGPAQRQVLEVAAESLHPLQGSPDIAVVVGSTQHDWMLLQEPAAYTSAYGGLAINGAVLANRISYNFALRGPSFVVDTACSTALVAVDAACRYLPDVPSALVAAANLLIAPQVFVLYSLAQMLSRAGRCFTFNATADGYVRGEGIVAIQLSANEAKHAEGHLLGSAVNSDGRSASFTAPSGLAQEEMLLAALRACDGPCGHSAPSVVETHGTGTALGDPIEHPTTLEPSQTALSLRLLSSSKTGLGHGEALAGAASLLRLFAQCAAPSIHLQVMNAHFDLRCADGSGCLAFASEAVAARPERGASSFGFGGTNAHVIVRTGAATPPARRASELHRRLRLRSLPFPWKVAPAVLDGKLFDVQWTEWREIEEKPSPLKDSDRLIVALLPPDLKDVRLLTGDIRRRSPVESAEEDFGSLPANLAAEVKSPGSSLVLFLRRSGTDAGLLAEEIFELLALSGALCRSRVRAELVVVSQRCALAGIPGEGSPAAAALWGLARSLRLEAPWVRVRLLDTDGPEDLQQLLPLLLNQEAELECAYRRCNPHVLVPRLRPLPAFDGTPPWPPLSGWHLVSGGTGGIGLLAAQALARQAEGLVLLSRRGVIAKQEHALFEELEGRLQRKLQRVRVDVSSLEAMEAVMQQLPELSGVVHAAQAPLGYRDLAGQSREAFLGEYSVRFPFARYLLGALA
;
A
#
# COMPACT_ATOMS: atom_id res chain seq x y z
N MET A 1 -0.65 5.80 -4.87
CA MET A 1 -0.62 7.19 -5.36
C MET A 1 -1.91 7.43 -6.11
N ASP A 2 -2.64 8.48 -5.77
CA ASP A 2 -3.96 8.74 -6.36
C ASP A 2 -3.83 9.47 -7.71
N GLY A 3 -4.78 9.24 -8.63
CA GLY A 3 -4.90 10.01 -9.87
C GLY A 3 -3.87 9.68 -10.97
N LEU A 4 -3.29 8.46 -10.99
CA LEU A 4 -2.32 8.04 -12.02
C LEU A 4 -2.90 8.04 -13.46
N GLU A 5 -4.22 8.01 -13.59
CA GLU A 5 -4.95 8.16 -14.84
C GLU A 5 -5.09 9.60 -15.31
N LEU A 6 -4.82 10.59 -14.45
CA LEU A 6 -4.94 12.00 -14.75
C LEU A 6 -3.69 12.53 -15.46
N PHE A 7 -3.88 13.34 -16.49
CA PHE A 7 -2.82 14.08 -17.18
C PHE A 7 -3.40 15.24 -18.01
N ASP A 8 -2.66 16.33 -18.13
CA ASP A 8 -3.02 17.46 -19.02
C ASP A 8 -2.19 17.43 -20.32
N ALA A 9 -2.61 16.61 -21.28
CA ALA A 9 -1.93 16.46 -22.57
C ALA A 9 -1.87 17.78 -23.37
N ASP A 10 -2.92 18.61 -23.27
CA ASP A 10 -3.01 19.88 -24.01
C ASP A 10 -1.94 20.86 -23.50
N HIS A 11 -1.69 20.89 -22.19
CA HIS A 11 -0.62 21.71 -21.59
C HIS A 11 0.77 21.35 -22.12
N PHE A 12 1.03 20.05 -22.32
CA PHE A 12 2.31 19.56 -22.83
C PHE A 12 2.39 19.45 -24.36
N GLY A 13 1.38 19.96 -25.08
CA GLY A 13 1.35 19.94 -26.55
C GLY A 13 1.29 18.53 -27.16
N MET A 14 0.71 17.56 -26.43
CA MET A 14 0.65 16.16 -26.84
C MET A 14 -0.71 15.83 -27.45
N SER A 15 -0.70 14.94 -28.44
CA SER A 15 -1.95 14.40 -28.99
C SER A 15 -2.62 13.46 -27.98
N ALA A 16 -3.95 13.33 -28.06
CA ALA A 16 -4.69 12.37 -27.24
C ALA A 16 -4.20 10.91 -27.46
N SER A 17 -3.80 10.56 -28.69
CA SER A 17 -3.29 9.23 -29.01
C SER A 17 -1.94 8.94 -28.39
N GLU A 18 -1.06 9.93 -28.33
CA GLU A 18 0.24 9.81 -27.68
C GLU A 18 0.07 9.69 -26.17
N ALA A 19 -0.68 10.61 -25.57
CA ALA A 19 -0.90 10.65 -24.13
C ALA A 19 -1.56 9.38 -23.59
N ALA A 20 -2.51 8.79 -24.33
CA ALA A 20 -3.18 7.54 -23.96
C ALA A 20 -2.23 6.34 -23.89
N GLY A 21 -1.18 6.30 -24.72
CA GLY A 21 -0.17 5.24 -24.71
C GLY A 21 0.90 5.44 -23.65
N MET A 22 1.11 6.67 -23.17
CA MET A 22 2.23 6.99 -22.28
C MET A 22 2.16 6.27 -20.92
N GLY A 23 3.30 5.68 -20.56
CA GLY A 23 3.53 5.16 -19.22
C GLY A 23 3.20 6.18 -18.13
N PRO A 24 2.52 5.78 -17.03
CA PRO A 24 2.09 6.72 -15.99
C PRO A 24 3.24 7.51 -15.39
N ALA A 25 4.39 6.87 -15.17
CA ALA A 25 5.58 7.56 -14.67
C ALA A 25 6.15 8.56 -15.68
N GLN A 26 5.99 8.38 -17.01
CA GLN A 26 6.38 9.43 -17.97
C GLN A 26 5.51 10.68 -17.82
N ARG A 27 4.20 10.49 -17.67
CA ARG A 27 3.23 11.58 -17.47
C ARG A 27 3.50 12.34 -16.17
N GLN A 28 3.63 11.60 -15.09
CA GLN A 28 3.76 12.19 -13.76
C GLN A 28 5.14 12.83 -13.53
N VAL A 29 6.22 12.27 -14.09
CA VAL A 29 7.55 12.91 -14.06
C VAL A 29 7.54 14.25 -14.81
N LEU A 30 6.80 14.35 -15.93
CA LEU A 30 6.64 15.63 -16.63
C LEU A 30 5.92 16.69 -15.80
N GLU A 31 4.87 16.31 -15.09
CA GLU A 31 4.13 17.24 -14.23
C GLU A 31 5.01 17.79 -13.10
N VAL A 32 5.71 16.92 -12.36
CA VAL A 32 6.61 17.39 -11.29
C VAL A 32 7.81 18.17 -11.85
N ALA A 33 8.29 17.83 -13.06
CA ALA A 33 9.34 18.58 -13.73
C ALA A 33 8.86 19.98 -14.11
N ALA A 34 7.62 20.12 -14.61
CA ALA A 34 7.02 21.40 -14.93
C ALA A 34 6.95 22.32 -13.71
N GLU A 35 6.56 21.77 -12.55
CA GLU A 35 6.54 22.50 -11.29
C GLU A 35 7.93 22.92 -10.84
N SER A 36 8.88 21.99 -10.88
CA SER A 36 10.25 22.24 -10.44
C SER A 36 11.02 23.20 -11.36
N LEU A 37 10.76 23.20 -12.67
CA LEU A 37 11.43 24.05 -13.65
C LEU A 37 10.81 25.44 -13.77
N HIS A 38 9.63 25.68 -13.20
CA HIS A 38 8.95 26.98 -13.28
C HIS A 38 9.85 28.18 -12.90
N PRO A 39 10.70 28.12 -11.85
CA PRO A 39 11.62 29.21 -11.51
C PRO A 39 12.79 29.40 -12.49
N LEU A 40 13.06 28.42 -13.36
CA LEU A 40 14.18 28.42 -14.32
C LEU A 40 13.72 28.61 -15.78
N GLN A 41 12.49 29.08 -16.00
CA GLN A 41 11.97 29.30 -17.35
C GLN A 41 12.91 30.18 -18.19
N GLY A 42 13.27 29.69 -19.38
CA GLY A 42 14.14 30.39 -20.33
C GLY A 42 15.61 29.99 -20.28
N SER A 43 16.05 29.17 -19.32
CA SER A 43 17.41 28.62 -19.26
C SER A 43 17.50 27.30 -20.03
N PRO A 44 18.18 27.22 -21.19
CA PRO A 44 18.28 25.96 -21.94
C PRO A 44 19.31 25.00 -21.33
N ASP A 45 20.30 25.52 -20.61
CA ASP A 45 21.44 24.74 -20.11
C ASP A 45 21.10 24.13 -18.74
N ILE A 46 20.25 23.11 -18.76
CA ILE A 46 19.84 22.33 -17.59
C ILE A 46 20.09 20.85 -17.85
N ALA A 47 20.84 20.18 -16.97
CA ALA A 47 21.00 18.73 -17.02
C ALA A 47 19.73 18.06 -16.48
N VAL A 48 19.27 16.98 -17.12
CA VAL A 48 18.08 16.21 -16.72
C VAL A 48 18.49 14.78 -16.42
N VAL A 49 18.37 14.38 -15.16
CA VAL A 49 18.65 13.01 -14.72
C VAL A 49 17.38 12.43 -14.12
N VAL A 50 16.86 11.34 -14.70
CA VAL A 50 15.66 10.68 -14.15
C VAL A 50 16.01 9.32 -13.60
N GLY A 51 15.71 9.09 -12.33
CA GLY A 51 15.84 7.80 -11.66
C GLY A 51 14.54 7.01 -11.70
N SER A 52 14.54 5.82 -12.30
CA SER A 52 13.35 4.94 -12.28
C SER A 52 13.69 3.49 -12.61
N THR A 53 13.02 2.56 -11.93
CA THR A 53 13.13 1.10 -12.12
C THR A 53 11.94 0.58 -12.96
N GLN A 54 11.64 1.22 -14.09
CA GLN A 54 10.42 0.95 -14.87
C GLN A 54 10.40 -0.43 -15.53
N HIS A 55 9.60 -1.33 -14.96
CA HIS A 55 9.29 -2.63 -15.57
C HIS A 55 7.77 -2.82 -15.73
N ASP A 56 6.99 -2.24 -14.83
CA ASP A 56 5.57 -2.53 -14.65
C ASP A 56 4.71 -2.15 -15.85
N TRP A 57 4.96 -0.99 -16.48
CA TRP A 57 4.16 -0.54 -17.62
C TRP A 57 4.30 -1.45 -18.84
N MET A 58 5.51 -2.00 -19.05
CA MET A 58 5.78 -2.94 -20.14
C MET A 58 4.99 -4.24 -19.97
N LEU A 59 4.84 -4.71 -18.72
CA LEU A 59 4.07 -5.91 -18.39
C LEU A 59 2.56 -5.76 -18.64
N LEU A 60 2.07 -4.53 -18.72
CA LEU A 60 0.66 -4.21 -18.98
C LEU A 60 0.37 -3.95 -20.46
N GLN A 61 1.39 -3.93 -21.34
CA GLN A 61 1.18 -3.66 -22.76
C GLN A 61 0.70 -4.89 -23.54
N GLU A 62 -0.34 -4.67 -24.35
CA GLU A 62 -0.84 -5.63 -25.33
C GLU A 62 0.07 -5.73 -26.56
N PRO A 63 0.13 -6.89 -27.26
CA PRO A 63 0.80 -7.01 -28.55
C PRO A 63 0.40 -5.91 -29.56
N ALA A 64 -0.87 -5.48 -29.54
CA ALA A 64 -1.37 -4.41 -30.40
C ALA A 64 -0.86 -3.00 -30.02
N ALA A 65 -0.39 -2.77 -28.79
CA ALA A 65 0.20 -1.48 -28.43
C ALA A 65 1.53 -1.23 -29.15
N TYR A 66 2.26 -2.30 -29.47
CA TYR A 66 3.54 -2.28 -30.19
C TYR A 66 3.41 -1.97 -31.69
N THR A 67 2.19 -1.92 -32.24
CA THR A 67 1.96 -1.54 -33.64
C THR A 67 1.58 -0.07 -33.81
N SER A 68 1.48 0.68 -32.71
CA SER A 68 1.27 2.14 -32.75
C SER A 68 2.58 2.90 -32.94
N ALA A 69 2.52 4.06 -33.61
CA ALA A 69 3.68 4.95 -33.80
C ALA A 69 4.32 5.41 -32.46
N TYR A 70 3.55 5.37 -31.36
CA TYR A 70 4.00 5.76 -30.02
C TYR A 70 4.35 4.57 -29.12
N GLY A 71 4.12 3.33 -29.56
CA GLY A 71 4.27 2.13 -28.73
C GLY A 71 5.68 1.94 -28.18
N GLY A 72 6.69 2.14 -29.03
CA GLY A 72 8.09 2.10 -28.59
C GLY A 72 8.45 3.20 -27.60
N LEU A 73 7.86 4.39 -27.74
CA LEU A 73 8.10 5.53 -26.85
C LEU A 73 7.39 5.38 -25.50
N ALA A 74 6.25 4.70 -25.48
CA ALA A 74 5.41 4.50 -24.29
C ALA A 74 6.11 3.71 -23.17
N ILE A 75 6.99 2.77 -23.52
CA ILE A 75 7.64 1.83 -22.59
C ILE A 75 9.15 2.07 -22.42
N ASN A 76 9.76 2.87 -23.29
CA ASN A 76 11.21 3.04 -23.26
C ASN A 76 11.62 3.98 -22.12
N GLY A 77 12.44 3.47 -21.20
CA GLY A 77 12.92 4.23 -20.04
C GLY A 77 13.58 5.55 -20.41
N ALA A 78 14.39 5.61 -21.47
CA ALA A 78 15.11 6.84 -21.88
C ALA A 78 14.17 8.03 -22.13
N VAL A 79 12.94 7.75 -22.56
CA VAL A 79 11.92 8.76 -22.82
C VAL A 79 11.55 9.55 -21.56
N LEU A 80 11.70 8.98 -20.36
CA LEU A 80 11.47 9.71 -19.10
C LEU A 80 12.27 11.02 -19.03
N ALA A 81 13.57 10.96 -19.30
CA ALA A 81 14.43 12.14 -19.26
C ALA A 81 14.30 12.97 -20.54
N ASN A 82 14.29 12.31 -21.70
CA ASN A 82 14.31 13.01 -22.98
C ASN A 82 13.03 13.81 -23.24
N ARG A 83 11.88 13.31 -22.75
CA ARG A 83 10.61 14.01 -22.91
C ARG A 83 10.57 15.31 -22.10
N ILE A 84 11.14 15.34 -20.89
CA ILE A 84 11.32 16.59 -20.14
C ILE A 84 12.16 17.57 -20.96
N SER A 85 13.33 17.13 -21.43
CA SER A 85 14.22 17.99 -22.22
C SER A 85 13.54 18.52 -23.48
N TYR A 86 12.78 17.68 -24.18
CA TYR A 86 12.00 18.08 -25.35
C TYR A 86 10.92 19.11 -25.01
N ASN A 87 10.09 18.82 -24.01
CA ASN A 87 8.94 19.66 -23.64
C ASN A 87 9.35 21.04 -23.10
N PHE A 88 10.52 21.16 -22.47
CA PHE A 88 11.04 22.41 -21.92
C PHE A 88 12.21 23.02 -22.72
N ALA A 89 12.50 22.47 -23.91
CA ALA A 89 13.60 22.91 -24.79
C ALA A 89 14.99 22.97 -24.10
N LEU A 90 15.27 22.00 -23.22
CA LEU A 90 16.54 21.89 -22.50
C LEU A 90 17.60 21.21 -23.37
N ARG A 91 18.85 21.65 -23.23
CA ARG A 91 20.00 21.23 -24.04
C ARG A 91 21.15 20.62 -23.23
N GLY A 92 21.02 20.56 -21.90
CA GLY A 92 21.99 19.88 -21.06
C GLY A 92 21.94 18.34 -21.21
N PRO A 93 22.87 17.63 -20.54
CA PRO A 93 22.86 16.16 -20.50
C PRO A 93 21.50 15.62 -20.08
N SER A 94 20.97 14.61 -20.78
CA SER A 94 19.63 14.06 -20.53
C SER A 94 19.64 12.54 -20.57
N PHE A 95 19.50 11.89 -19.41
CA PHE A 95 19.61 10.44 -19.30
C PHE A 95 18.85 9.88 -18.09
N VAL A 96 18.70 8.56 -18.09
CA VAL A 96 18.02 7.79 -17.05
C VAL A 96 19.02 6.94 -16.29
N VAL A 97 18.81 6.80 -14.97
CA VAL A 97 19.61 5.97 -14.07
C VAL A 97 18.71 4.89 -13.48
N ASP A 98 19.23 3.66 -13.44
CA ASP A 98 18.66 2.55 -12.67
C ASP A 98 19.80 1.83 -11.94
N THR A 99 19.83 2.00 -10.62
CA THR A 99 20.70 1.27 -9.70
C THR A 99 19.85 0.63 -8.59
N ALA A 100 18.65 0.17 -8.94
CA ALA A 100 17.66 -0.34 -8.00
C ALA A 100 17.34 0.69 -6.89
N CYS A 101 17.43 0.29 -5.61
CA CYS A 101 17.03 1.12 -4.48
C CYS A 101 17.90 2.37 -4.25
N SER A 102 19.13 2.43 -4.79
CA SER A 102 20.01 3.60 -4.67
C SER A 102 19.81 4.65 -5.77
N THR A 103 18.95 4.37 -6.75
CA THR A 103 18.75 5.14 -7.98
C THR A 103 18.65 6.65 -7.76
N ALA A 104 17.76 7.11 -6.86
CA ALA A 104 17.59 8.55 -6.63
C ALA A 104 18.87 9.25 -6.14
N LEU A 105 19.64 8.64 -5.24
CA LEU A 105 20.88 9.26 -4.75
C LEU A 105 22.01 9.17 -5.78
N VAL A 106 22.07 8.09 -6.57
CA VAL A 106 23.00 8.00 -7.70
C VAL A 106 22.66 9.06 -8.76
N ALA A 107 21.39 9.32 -9.02
CA ALA A 107 20.96 10.37 -9.92
C ALA A 107 21.36 11.77 -9.42
N VAL A 108 21.26 12.04 -8.11
CA VAL A 108 21.77 13.26 -7.48
C VAL A 108 23.29 13.38 -7.64
N ASP A 109 24.05 12.34 -7.30
CA ASP A 109 25.51 12.33 -7.46
C ASP A 109 25.94 12.56 -8.92
N ALA A 110 25.27 11.89 -9.87
CA ALA A 110 25.52 12.06 -11.29
C ALA A 110 25.23 13.49 -11.76
N ALA A 111 24.13 14.10 -11.30
CA ALA A 111 23.78 15.48 -11.62
C ALA A 111 24.83 16.47 -11.08
N CYS A 112 25.34 16.27 -9.86
CA CYS A 112 26.40 17.09 -9.28
C CYS A 112 27.66 17.14 -10.15
N ARG A 113 28.00 16.04 -10.85
CA ARG A 113 29.18 15.98 -11.74
C ARG A 113 29.04 16.86 -12.98
N TYR A 114 27.82 17.21 -13.39
CA TYR A 114 27.58 18.11 -14.53
C TYR A 114 27.44 19.57 -14.13
N LEU A 115 27.26 19.89 -12.84
CA LEU A 115 27.08 21.27 -12.37
C LEU A 115 28.25 22.23 -12.70
N PRO A 116 29.52 21.79 -12.81
CA PRO A 116 30.60 22.66 -13.28
C PRO A 116 30.41 23.16 -14.72
N ASP A 117 29.79 22.35 -15.59
CA ASP A 117 29.59 22.65 -17.01
C ASP A 117 28.19 23.20 -17.30
N VAL A 118 27.21 22.88 -16.45
CA VAL A 118 25.79 23.20 -16.63
C VAL A 118 25.26 23.84 -15.34
N PRO A 119 24.82 25.11 -15.35
CA PRO A 119 24.58 25.89 -14.12
C PRO A 119 23.43 25.37 -13.24
N SER A 120 22.62 24.45 -13.76
CA SER A 120 21.50 23.84 -13.05
C SER A 120 21.25 22.41 -13.53
N ALA A 121 20.67 21.60 -12.64
CA ALA A 121 20.21 20.26 -12.98
C ALA A 121 18.83 19.99 -12.37
N LEU A 122 18.01 19.24 -13.10
CA LEU A 122 16.79 18.63 -12.63
C LEU A 122 17.05 17.14 -12.39
N VAL A 123 16.85 16.70 -11.16
CA VAL A 123 16.83 15.28 -10.81
C VAL A 123 15.39 14.89 -10.51
N ALA A 124 14.81 13.98 -11.28
CA ALA A 124 13.51 13.40 -10.95
C ALA A 124 13.69 11.94 -10.55
N ALA A 125 12.87 11.46 -9.62
CA ALA A 125 12.81 10.04 -9.28
C ALA A 125 11.34 9.59 -9.21
N ALA A 126 11.04 8.41 -9.73
CA ALA A 126 9.70 7.88 -9.77
C ALA A 126 9.66 6.38 -9.47
N ASN A 127 8.77 5.99 -8.57
CA ASN A 127 8.40 4.59 -8.33
C ASN A 127 6.88 4.45 -8.28
N LEU A 128 6.32 3.59 -9.13
CA LEU A 128 4.89 3.32 -9.22
C LEU A 128 4.67 1.81 -9.25
N LEU A 129 3.69 1.30 -8.50
CA LEU A 129 3.40 -0.12 -8.31
C LEU A 129 2.12 -0.47 -9.09
N ILE A 130 2.20 -0.40 -10.41
CA ILE A 130 1.04 -0.56 -11.30
C ILE A 130 0.82 -2.01 -11.74
N ALA A 131 1.78 -2.91 -11.51
CA ALA A 131 1.71 -4.32 -11.91
C ALA A 131 1.87 -5.28 -10.71
N PRO A 132 0.90 -6.19 -10.45
CA PRO A 132 0.98 -7.14 -9.33
C PRO A 132 2.14 -8.14 -9.46
N GLN A 133 2.62 -8.40 -10.68
CA GLN A 133 3.70 -9.34 -10.97
C GLN A 133 4.99 -9.01 -10.20
N VAL A 134 5.27 -7.72 -9.98
CA VAL A 134 6.49 -7.31 -9.28
C VAL A 134 6.37 -7.57 -7.77
N PHE A 135 5.18 -7.45 -7.18
CA PHE A 135 4.94 -7.90 -5.81
C PHE A 135 5.20 -9.39 -5.66
N VAL A 136 4.70 -10.20 -6.60
CA VAL A 136 4.92 -11.65 -6.62
C VAL A 136 6.40 -11.98 -6.72
N LEU A 137 7.13 -11.34 -7.64
CA LEU A 137 8.57 -11.55 -7.82
C LEU A 137 9.34 -11.24 -6.53
N TYR A 138 9.03 -10.13 -5.87
CA TYR A 138 9.71 -9.74 -4.64
C TYR A 138 9.29 -10.58 -3.42
N SER A 139 8.05 -11.09 -3.39
CA SER A 139 7.64 -12.12 -2.43
C SER A 139 8.41 -13.43 -2.62
N LEU A 140 8.58 -13.90 -3.86
CA LEU A 140 9.36 -15.10 -4.19
C LEU A 140 10.84 -14.92 -3.81
N ALA A 141 11.37 -13.72 -4.00
CA ALA A 141 12.72 -13.34 -3.56
C ALA A 141 12.84 -13.11 -2.04
N GLN A 142 11.76 -13.29 -1.27
CA GLN A 142 11.70 -13.07 0.19
C GLN A 142 12.14 -11.65 0.60
N MET A 143 11.89 -10.66 -0.25
CA MET A 143 12.22 -9.26 0.02
C MET A 143 11.12 -8.53 0.80
N LEU A 144 9.87 -8.98 0.66
CA LEU A 144 8.69 -8.31 1.23
C LEU A 144 8.37 -8.81 2.63
N SER A 145 8.08 -7.88 3.54
CA SER A 145 7.59 -8.18 4.89
C SER A 145 6.21 -8.82 4.84
N ARG A 146 5.98 -9.84 5.67
CA ARG A 146 4.67 -10.52 5.77
C ARG A 146 3.59 -9.61 6.33
N ALA A 147 3.97 -8.65 7.17
CA ALA A 147 3.04 -7.69 7.74
C ALA A 147 2.82 -6.47 6.83
N GLY A 148 3.51 -6.39 5.68
CA GLY A 148 3.46 -5.23 4.80
C GLY A 148 3.99 -3.97 5.47
N ARG A 149 5.10 -4.07 6.22
CA ARG A 149 5.75 -2.93 6.89
C ARG A 149 7.27 -2.99 6.77
N CYS A 150 7.93 -1.85 6.96
CA CYS A 150 9.38 -1.79 7.17
C CYS A 150 9.65 -1.74 8.67
N PHE A 151 9.96 -2.88 9.27
CA PHE A 151 10.30 -3.01 10.70
C PHE A 151 11.76 -2.60 10.96
N THR A 152 12.15 -1.44 10.44
CA THR A 152 13.53 -0.95 10.46
C THR A 152 14.11 -1.03 11.87
N PHE A 153 15.24 -1.74 12.01
CA PHE A 153 15.99 -1.96 13.25
C PHE A 153 15.27 -2.78 14.34
N ASN A 154 14.05 -3.23 14.09
CA ASN A 154 13.29 -4.02 15.06
C ASN A 154 13.77 -5.48 15.10
N ALA A 155 13.62 -6.14 16.25
CA ALA A 155 13.89 -7.56 16.41
C ALA A 155 13.08 -8.46 15.45
N THR A 156 11.91 -8.01 14.99
CA THR A 156 11.03 -8.75 14.05
C THR A 156 11.16 -8.27 12.61
N ALA A 157 12.26 -7.61 12.25
CA ALA A 157 12.60 -7.24 10.88
C ALA A 157 12.60 -8.46 9.93
N ASP A 158 11.65 -8.52 8.98
CA ASP A 158 11.44 -9.66 8.07
C ASP A 158 11.39 -9.28 6.58
N GLY A 159 11.65 -8.02 6.23
CA GLY A 159 11.52 -7.50 4.88
C GLY A 159 10.99 -6.07 4.85
N TYR A 160 10.69 -5.58 3.65
CA TYR A 160 10.13 -4.23 3.46
C TYR A 160 8.72 -4.26 2.85
N VAL A 161 8.00 -3.14 2.92
CA VAL A 161 6.79 -2.90 2.11
C VAL A 161 7.11 -1.96 0.97
N ARG A 162 6.61 -2.23 -0.23
CA ARG A 162 6.83 -1.36 -1.41
C ARG A 162 6.09 -0.03 -1.21
N GLY A 163 6.73 1.07 -1.61
CA GLY A 163 6.15 2.42 -1.57
C GLY A 163 6.11 3.06 -2.97
N GLU A 164 5.20 4.01 -3.16
CA GLU A 164 5.05 4.75 -4.42
C GLU A 164 5.29 6.23 -4.22
N GLY A 165 5.70 6.91 -5.29
CA GLY A 165 5.75 8.35 -5.32
C GLY A 165 6.70 8.87 -6.38
N ILE A 166 6.69 10.19 -6.51
CA ILE A 166 7.45 10.91 -7.53
C ILE A 166 7.98 12.18 -6.88
N VAL A 167 9.26 12.47 -7.11
CA VAL A 167 9.96 13.63 -6.55
C VAL A 167 10.80 14.27 -7.64
N ALA A 168 10.80 15.60 -7.67
CA ALA A 168 11.74 16.39 -8.46
C ALA A 168 12.60 17.23 -7.50
N ILE A 169 13.90 17.29 -7.77
CA ILE A 169 14.91 18.04 -7.02
C ILE A 169 15.64 18.92 -8.04
N GLN A 170 15.62 20.23 -7.80
CA GLN A 170 16.40 21.18 -8.56
C GLN A 170 17.74 21.41 -7.86
N LEU A 171 18.84 21.28 -8.59
CA LEU A 171 20.20 21.57 -8.13
C LEU A 171 20.74 22.78 -8.90
N SER A 172 21.55 23.59 -8.23
CA SER A 172 22.27 24.71 -8.84
C SER A 172 23.72 24.73 -8.35
N ALA A 173 24.63 25.11 -9.24
CA ALA A 173 26.03 25.34 -8.88
C ALA A 173 26.21 26.59 -7.99
N ASN A 174 25.26 27.53 -8.05
CA ASN A 174 25.28 28.78 -7.31
C ASN A 174 24.21 28.79 -6.22
N GLU A 175 24.40 29.65 -5.21
CA GLU A 175 23.40 29.87 -4.17
C GLU A 175 22.11 30.44 -4.78
N ALA A 176 21.06 29.60 -4.81
CA ALA A 176 19.76 29.99 -5.33
C ALA A 176 18.97 30.77 -4.28
N LYS A 177 18.26 31.83 -4.71
CA LYS A 177 17.44 32.69 -3.82
C LYS A 177 16.40 31.95 -2.98
N HIS A 178 15.98 30.76 -3.42
CA HIS A 178 14.95 29.93 -2.79
C HIS A 178 15.47 28.54 -2.42
N ALA A 179 16.78 28.38 -2.17
CA ALA A 179 17.35 27.10 -1.79
C ALA A 179 16.78 26.60 -0.45
N GLU A 180 16.31 25.35 -0.42
CA GLU A 180 15.87 24.66 0.81
C GLU A 180 17.07 24.22 1.68
N GLY A 181 18.26 24.16 1.07
CA GLY A 181 19.55 24.01 1.73
C GLY A 181 20.64 23.67 0.73
N HIS A 182 21.73 23.05 1.20
CA HIS A 182 22.94 22.83 0.39
C HIS A 182 23.30 21.34 0.35
N LEU A 183 23.72 20.85 -0.83
CA LEU A 183 24.40 19.57 -0.94
C LEU A 183 25.89 19.81 -0.67
N LEU A 184 26.42 19.13 0.34
CA LEU A 184 27.79 19.34 0.82
C LEU A 184 28.77 18.31 0.29
N GLY A 185 28.31 17.07 0.06
CA GLY A 185 29.12 15.99 -0.48
C GLY A 185 28.27 14.79 -0.86
N SER A 186 28.72 14.01 -1.83
CA SER A 186 28.10 12.75 -2.23
C SER A 186 29.15 11.72 -2.61
N ALA A 187 28.81 10.45 -2.47
CA ALA A 187 29.63 9.36 -2.96
C ALA A 187 28.77 8.18 -3.42
N VAL A 188 29.29 7.45 -4.41
CA VAL A 188 28.71 6.23 -4.97
C VAL A 188 29.80 5.17 -5.11
N ASN A 189 29.54 3.94 -4.67
CA ASN A 189 30.43 2.80 -4.91
C ASN A 189 29.65 1.49 -5.16
N SER A 190 30.36 0.37 -5.16
CA SER A 190 29.79 -0.97 -5.29
C SER A 190 30.31 -1.88 -4.20
N ASP A 191 29.45 -2.78 -3.71
CA ASP A 191 29.81 -3.88 -2.82
C ASP A 191 30.85 -4.83 -3.42
N GLY A 192 30.99 -4.86 -4.75
CA GLY A 192 31.85 -5.80 -5.44
C GLY A 192 31.40 -7.25 -5.20
N ARG A 193 32.34 -8.13 -4.82
CA ARG A 193 32.04 -9.52 -4.50
C ARG A 193 31.71 -9.65 -3.01
N SER A 194 30.43 -9.72 -2.67
CA SER A 194 29.92 -10.00 -1.31
C SER A 194 29.51 -11.48 -1.14
N ALA A 195 28.87 -11.81 -0.01
CA ALA A 195 28.50 -13.19 0.35
C ALA A 195 27.48 -13.84 -0.62
N SER A 196 26.63 -13.02 -1.25
CA SER A 196 25.73 -13.40 -2.34
C SER A 196 25.43 -12.17 -3.19
N PHE A 197 24.90 -12.34 -4.39
CA PHE A 197 24.64 -11.21 -5.31
C PHE A 197 23.79 -10.09 -4.68
N THR A 198 22.88 -10.44 -3.76
CA THR A 198 22.01 -9.48 -3.07
C THR A 198 22.39 -9.21 -1.62
N ALA A 199 23.49 -9.79 -1.12
CA ALA A 199 23.96 -9.54 0.24
C ALA A 199 24.73 -8.21 0.28
N PRO A 200 24.39 -7.29 1.21
CA PRO A 200 25.10 -6.03 1.33
C PRO A 200 26.51 -6.22 1.91
N SER A 201 27.39 -5.24 1.70
CA SER A 201 28.75 -5.21 2.26
C SER A 201 28.96 -4.04 3.22
N GLY A 202 29.11 -4.33 4.52
CA GLY A 202 29.36 -3.29 5.53
C GLY A 202 30.65 -2.50 5.28
N LEU A 203 31.71 -3.17 4.80
CA LEU A 203 32.97 -2.52 4.44
C LEU A 203 32.80 -1.53 3.28
N ALA A 204 32.06 -1.92 2.24
CA ALA A 204 31.82 -1.04 1.10
C ALA A 204 30.94 0.16 1.50
N GLN A 205 29.95 -0.05 2.38
CA GLN A 205 29.14 1.04 2.93
C GLN A 205 30.00 2.01 3.74
N GLU A 206 30.91 1.51 4.58
CA GLU A 206 31.84 2.35 5.35
C GLU A 206 32.77 3.18 4.44
N GLU A 207 33.41 2.55 3.46
CA GLU A 207 34.27 3.24 2.49
C GLU A 207 33.55 4.36 1.75
N MET A 208 32.29 4.11 1.38
CA MET A 208 31.42 5.06 0.70
C MET A 208 31.03 6.23 1.62
N LEU A 209 30.68 5.97 2.88
CA LEU A 209 30.41 7.00 3.87
C LEU A 209 31.64 7.90 4.08
N LEU A 210 32.83 7.31 4.20
CA LEU A 210 34.09 8.04 4.32
C LEU A 210 34.41 8.86 3.05
N ALA A 211 34.07 8.35 1.87
CA ALA A 211 34.23 9.10 0.62
C ALA A 211 33.29 10.31 0.55
N ALA A 212 32.03 10.17 0.98
CA ALA A 212 31.09 11.29 1.03
C ALA A 212 31.54 12.35 2.06
N LEU A 213 32.09 11.93 3.19
CA LEU A 213 32.69 12.83 4.19
C LEU A 213 33.89 13.58 3.62
N ARG A 214 34.80 12.91 2.90
CA ARG A 214 35.93 13.57 2.22
C ARG A 214 35.46 14.57 1.15
N ALA A 215 34.40 14.26 0.41
CA ALA A 215 33.79 15.19 -0.54
C ALA A 215 33.20 16.44 0.15
N CYS A 216 32.90 16.35 1.44
CA CYS A 216 32.44 17.41 2.33
C CYS A 216 33.59 18.27 2.91
N ASP A 217 34.86 17.89 2.71
CA ASP A 217 36.00 18.52 3.39
C ASP A 217 36.12 20.01 3.02
N GLY A 218 36.20 20.87 4.04
CA GLY A 218 36.09 22.33 3.93
C GLY A 218 34.73 22.85 4.41
N PRO A 219 33.65 22.74 3.61
CA PRO A 219 32.30 23.22 3.98
C PRO A 219 31.77 22.68 5.31
N CYS A 220 32.20 21.49 5.73
CA CYS A 220 31.64 20.76 6.88
C CYS A 220 32.52 20.87 8.15
N GLY A 221 33.69 21.52 8.06
CA GLY A 221 34.59 21.75 9.19
C GLY A 221 35.04 20.47 9.92
N HIS A 222 35.06 19.32 9.24
CA HIS A 222 35.30 17.96 9.79
C HIS A 222 34.19 17.40 10.71
N SER A 223 32.97 17.95 10.69
CA SER A 223 31.86 17.44 11.49
C SER A 223 30.98 16.46 10.69
N ALA A 224 30.75 15.28 11.26
CA ALA A 224 29.86 14.29 10.68
C ALA A 224 28.38 14.71 10.80
N PRO A 225 27.49 14.19 9.93
CA PRO A 225 26.05 14.44 10.02
C PRO A 225 25.48 14.12 11.39
N SER A 226 24.63 15.00 11.92
CA SER A 226 23.95 14.81 13.19
C SER A 226 22.75 13.87 13.09
N VAL A 227 22.11 13.85 11.93
CA VAL A 227 21.00 12.96 11.59
C VAL A 227 21.36 12.19 10.34
N VAL A 228 21.15 10.88 10.37
CA VAL A 228 21.27 10.01 9.20
C VAL A 228 19.92 9.36 8.93
N GLU A 229 19.35 9.67 7.76
CA GLU A 229 18.28 8.88 7.16
C GLU A 229 18.93 7.64 6.54
N THR A 230 18.81 6.52 7.24
CA THR A 230 19.36 5.24 6.85
C THR A 230 18.60 4.67 5.65
N HIS A 231 19.23 3.75 4.93
CA HIS A 231 18.56 2.89 3.98
C HIS A 231 17.47 2.09 4.71
N GLY A 232 17.77 1.46 5.84
CA GLY A 232 16.82 1.05 6.89
C GLY A 232 15.60 0.31 6.36
N THR A 233 15.80 -0.82 5.71
CA THR A 233 14.73 -1.57 5.03
C THR A 233 13.85 -2.39 5.95
N GLY A 234 14.28 -2.70 7.18
CA GLY A 234 13.58 -3.65 8.03
C GLY A 234 13.90 -5.10 7.67
N THR A 235 15.09 -5.38 7.14
CA THR A 235 15.51 -6.75 6.81
C THR A 235 16.37 -7.33 7.92
N ALA A 236 16.20 -8.62 8.21
CA ALA A 236 16.96 -9.33 9.26
C ALA A 236 18.48 -9.26 9.06
N LEU A 237 18.94 -9.24 7.79
CA LEU A 237 20.36 -9.21 7.43
C LEU A 237 20.89 -7.80 7.15
N GLY A 238 20.15 -6.99 6.38
CA GLY A 238 20.65 -5.70 5.89
C GLY A 238 20.73 -4.65 6.99
N ASP A 239 19.73 -4.61 7.88
CA ASP A 239 19.69 -3.64 8.96
C ASP A 239 20.92 -3.78 9.89
N PRO A 240 21.33 -4.98 10.37
CA PRO A 240 22.56 -5.13 11.16
C PRO A 240 23.85 -4.76 10.42
N ILE A 241 23.91 -4.94 9.10
CA ILE A 241 25.08 -4.61 8.28
C ILE A 241 25.22 -3.09 8.09
N GLU A 242 24.09 -2.39 8.01
CA GLU A 242 24.05 -0.94 7.86
C GLU A 242 24.56 -0.18 9.10
N HIS A 243 24.57 -0.82 10.26
CA HIS A 243 25.15 -0.21 11.44
C HIS A 243 26.69 -0.16 11.31
N PRO A 244 27.31 1.03 11.33
CA PRO A 244 28.76 1.14 11.34
C PRO A 244 29.27 0.68 12.70
N THR A 245 29.62 -0.59 12.84
CA THR A 245 30.32 -1.12 14.02
C THR A 245 31.79 -0.68 14.07
N THR A 246 32.29 0.05 13.06
CA THR A 246 33.73 0.20 12.79
C THR A 246 34.25 1.63 12.65
N LEU A 247 33.44 2.67 12.88
CA LEU A 247 34.02 4.00 13.13
C LEU A 247 34.67 4.00 14.53
N GLU A 248 35.91 3.54 14.57
CA GLU A 248 36.81 3.54 15.73
C GLU A 248 36.68 4.89 16.48
N PRO A 249 36.39 4.88 17.79
CA PRO A 249 36.20 6.09 18.61
C PRO A 249 37.37 7.06 18.58
N SER A 250 38.54 6.60 18.13
CA SER A 250 39.81 7.32 18.19
C SER A 250 40.06 8.29 17.02
N GLN A 251 39.27 8.26 15.93
CA GLN A 251 39.52 9.13 14.76
C GLN A 251 38.53 10.26 14.53
N THR A 252 37.46 10.37 15.30
CA THR A 252 36.67 11.61 15.43
C THR A 252 35.74 11.40 16.62
N ALA A 253 35.71 12.33 17.56
CA ALA A 253 34.73 12.33 18.63
C ALA A 253 33.33 12.55 18.02
N LEU A 254 32.72 11.47 17.54
CA LEU A 254 31.41 11.43 16.90
C LEU A 254 30.34 11.46 17.99
N SER A 255 30.11 12.67 18.53
CA SER A 255 28.98 12.97 19.41
C SER A 255 27.65 12.61 18.71
N LEU A 256 26.85 11.71 19.31
CA LEU A 256 25.44 11.40 19.04
C LEU A 256 24.97 11.51 17.57
N ARG A 257 24.84 10.36 16.89
CA ARG A 257 24.18 10.25 15.58
C ARG A 257 22.74 9.81 15.78
N LEU A 258 21.78 10.59 15.29
CA LEU A 258 20.38 10.22 15.27
C LEU A 258 20.07 9.44 14.00
N LEU A 259 19.75 8.15 14.15
CA LEU A 259 19.33 7.29 13.04
C LEU A 259 17.81 7.34 12.86
N SER A 260 17.37 7.45 11.61
CA SER A 260 15.96 7.46 11.21
C SER A 260 15.78 6.81 9.84
N SER A 261 14.56 6.35 9.51
CA SER A 261 14.25 5.88 8.16
C SER A 261 12.82 6.25 7.78
N SER A 262 12.69 7.02 6.69
CA SER A 262 11.42 7.37 6.05
C SER A 262 10.57 6.15 5.66
N LYS A 263 11.21 5.00 5.39
CA LYS A 263 10.54 3.78 4.94
C LYS A 263 9.58 3.19 5.96
N THR A 264 9.81 3.47 7.24
CA THR A 264 8.90 3.08 8.32
C THR A 264 7.49 3.65 8.13
N GLY A 265 7.35 4.83 7.53
CA GLY A 265 6.05 5.47 7.29
C GLY A 265 5.58 5.47 5.84
N LEU A 266 6.50 5.60 4.88
CA LEU A 266 6.17 5.72 3.45
C LEU A 266 6.30 4.39 2.68
N GLY A 267 6.78 3.34 3.34
CA GLY A 267 7.29 2.16 2.66
C GLY A 267 8.59 2.43 1.90
N HIS A 268 9.16 1.39 1.33
CA HIS A 268 10.34 1.47 0.50
C HIS A 268 9.98 1.92 -0.92
N GLY A 269 10.24 3.18 -1.24
CA GLY A 269 10.01 3.73 -2.58
C GLY A 269 10.95 3.23 -3.68
N GLU A 270 11.67 2.12 -3.51
CA GLU A 270 12.64 1.57 -4.49
C GLU A 270 13.50 2.66 -5.14
N ALA A 271 13.33 2.95 -6.44
CA ALA A 271 14.08 3.99 -7.14
C ALA A 271 13.96 5.39 -6.52
N LEU A 272 12.83 5.69 -5.87
CA LEU A 272 12.51 6.93 -5.15
C LEU A 272 13.14 7.03 -3.76
N ALA A 273 13.59 5.91 -3.17
CA ALA A 273 13.87 5.82 -1.74
C ALA A 273 14.84 6.90 -1.24
N GLY A 274 15.89 7.18 -2.01
CA GLY A 274 16.84 8.25 -1.72
C GLY A 274 16.23 9.65 -1.71
N ALA A 275 15.38 9.96 -2.70
CA ALA A 275 14.72 11.26 -2.80
C ALA A 275 13.71 11.47 -1.66
N ALA A 276 13.00 10.42 -1.24
CA ALA A 276 12.11 10.46 -0.08
C ALA A 276 12.88 10.75 1.21
N SER A 277 14.06 10.16 1.40
CA SER A 277 14.95 10.49 2.52
C SER A 277 15.40 11.95 2.49
N LEU A 278 15.84 12.47 1.34
CA LEU A 278 16.23 13.89 1.21
C LEU A 278 15.07 14.84 1.54
N LEU A 279 13.86 14.58 1.03
CA LEU A 279 12.68 15.38 1.35
C LEU A 279 12.39 15.40 2.85
N ARG A 280 12.55 14.27 3.55
CA ARG A 280 12.35 14.18 4.99
C ARG A 280 13.38 15.00 5.77
N LEU A 281 14.64 14.95 5.33
CA LEU A 281 15.71 15.79 5.90
C LEU A 281 15.40 17.28 5.74
N PHE A 282 15.06 17.75 4.54
CA PHE A 282 14.76 19.17 4.28
C PHE A 282 13.46 19.66 4.93
N ALA A 283 12.45 18.80 5.06
CA ALA A 283 11.25 19.13 5.82
C ALA A 283 11.52 19.28 7.33
N GLN A 284 12.71 18.90 7.81
CA GLN A 284 13.08 18.87 9.24
C GLN A 284 12.05 18.11 10.09
N CYS A 285 11.32 17.18 9.47
CA CYS A 285 10.34 16.35 10.14
C CYS A 285 11.04 15.16 10.79
N ALA A 286 11.37 15.28 12.07
CA ALA A 286 11.80 14.15 12.90
C ALA A 286 10.60 13.28 13.29
N ALA A 287 9.83 12.79 12.29
CA ALA A 287 8.80 11.81 12.58
C ALA A 287 9.48 10.54 13.16
N PRO A 288 8.84 9.84 14.10
CA PRO A 288 9.39 8.62 14.66
C PRO A 288 9.65 7.58 13.57
N SER A 289 10.66 6.73 13.80
CA SER A 289 10.71 5.40 13.21
C SER A 289 9.55 4.59 13.78
N ILE A 290 8.40 4.67 13.11
CA ILE A 290 7.20 3.94 13.51
C ILE A 290 7.45 2.45 13.24
N HIS A 291 7.04 1.56 14.15
CA HIS A 291 7.34 0.11 14.15
C HIS A 291 8.61 -0.35 14.91
N LEU A 292 9.44 0.55 15.44
CA LEU A 292 10.53 0.15 16.34
C LEU A 292 10.03 -0.04 17.78
N GLN A 293 9.61 -1.26 18.13
CA GLN A 293 9.17 -1.64 19.49
C GLN A 293 10.27 -2.31 20.34
N VAL A 294 10.95 -3.30 19.78
CA VAL A 294 12.03 -4.06 20.43
C VAL A 294 13.21 -3.96 19.50
N MET A 295 14.32 -3.45 20.01
CA MET A 295 15.53 -3.33 19.23
C MET A 295 16.07 -4.73 18.88
N ASN A 296 16.54 -4.91 17.65
CA ASN A 296 17.24 -6.13 17.28
C ASN A 296 18.53 -6.27 18.11
N ALA A 297 18.72 -7.43 18.73
CA ALA A 297 19.85 -7.71 19.64
C ALA A 297 21.22 -7.73 18.94
N HIS A 298 21.25 -7.81 17.61
CA HIS A 298 22.48 -7.71 16.82
C HIS A 298 23.02 -6.27 16.72
N PHE A 299 22.33 -5.29 17.31
CA PHE A 299 22.78 -3.91 17.39
C PHE A 299 23.31 -3.59 18.78
N ASP A 300 24.50 -2.98 18.84
CA ASP A 300 24.96 -2.26 20.03
C ASP A 300 24.97 -0.77 19.72
N LEU A 301 23.93 -0.07 20.17
CA LEU A 301 23.71 1.36 19.91
C LEU A 301 24.36 2.26 20.95
N ARG A 302 25.18 1.70 21.83
CA ARG A 302 25.98 2.48 22.77
C ARG A 302 27.07 3.18 21.98
N CYS A 303 27.01 4.51 21.95
CA CYS A 303 28.15 5.31 21.50
C CYS A 303 29.32 5.07 22.50
N ALA A 304 30.57 5.35 22.10
CA ALA A 304 31.76 5.05 22.92
C ALA A 304 31.79 5.74 24.31
N ASP A 305 30.97 6.79 24.49
CA ASP A 305 30.76 7.52 25.74
C ASP A 305 29.60 6.97 26.61
N GLY A 306 28.93 5.90 26.17
CA GLY A 306 27.79 5.30 26.85
C GLY A 306 26.43 5.95 26.56
N SER A 307 26.37 7.00 25.74
CA SER A 307 25.10 7.57 25.26
C SER A 307 24.47 6.70 24.16
N GLY A 308 23.14 6.70 24.02
CA GLY A 308 22.44 5.90 23.00
C GLY A 308 22.35 6.64 21.66
N CYS A 309 22.70 5.98 20.56
CA CYS A 309 22.75 6.53 19.19
C CYS A 309 21.44 6.31 18.38
N LEU A 310 20.25 6.37 19.01
CA LEU A 310 18.95 6.25 18.31
C LEU A 310 18.04 7.46 18.53
N ALA A 311 17.43 7.92 17.44
CA ALA A 311 16.36 8.91 17.51
C ALA A 311 15.04 8.24 17.90
N PHE A 312 14.64 8.34 19.17
CA PHE A 312 13.25 8.16 19.56
C PHE A 312 12.55 9.52 19.51
N ALA A 313 11.44 9.60 18.76
CA ALA A 313 10.72 10.85 18.55
C ALA A 313 10.18 11.41 19.86
N SER A 314 10.85 12.44 20.37
CA SER A 314 10.27 13.50 21.19
C SER A 314 11.27 14.62 21.45
N GLU A 315 12.56 14.40 21.23
CA GLU A 315 13.57 15.44 21.48
C GLU A 315 13.76 16.31 20.25
N ALA A 316 13.57 17.62 20.42
CA ALA A 316 13.92 18.61 19.42
C ALA A 316 15.41 18.44 19.09
N VAL A 317 15.71 17.98 17.87
CA VAL A 317 17.08 17.82 17.40
C VAL A 317 17.64 19.21 17.13
N ALA A 318 18.14 19.86 18.18
CA ALA A 318 18.87 21.12 18.12
C ALA A 318 20.34 20.93 17.65
N ALA A 319 20.70 19.72 17.22
CA ALA A 319 22.07 19.33 16.97
C ALA A 319 22.42 19.49 15.48
N ARG A 320 22.93 20.65 15.07
CA ARG A 320 23.63 20.94 13.79
C ARG A 320 22.84 20.73 12.48
N PRO A 321 23.04 21.59 11.46
CA PRO A 321 22.27 21.54 10.22
C PRO A 321 22.74 20.46 9.23
N GLU A 322 23.91 19.85 9.43
CA GLU A 322 24.45 18.78 8.58
C GLU A 322 23.73 17.44 8.81
N ARG A 323 23.16 16.89 7.74
CA ARG A 323 22.39 15.64 7.73
C ARG A 323 22.84 14.73 6.59
N GLY A 324 22.65 13.43 6.73
CA GLY A 324 23.06 12.43 5.75
C GLY A 324 21.90 11.54 5.32
N ALA A 325 21.91 11.08 4.06
CA ALA A 325 20.97 10.08 3.56
C ALA A 325 21.73 8.95 2.88
N SER A 326 21.46 7.71 3.29
CA SER A 326 22.02 6.48 2.69
C SER A 326 20.98 5.75 1.85
N SER A 327 21.40 5.16 0.73
CA SER A 327 20.58 4.20 -0.01
C SER A 327 21.42 3.13 -0.71
N PHE A 328 21.03 1.86 -0.56
CA PHE A 328 21.80 0.71 -1.02
C PHE A 328 20.94 -0.12 -1.98
N GLY A 329 21.37 -0.26 -3.23
CA GLY A 329 20.67 -1.08 -4.23
C GLY A 329 20.89 -2.56 -3.96
N PHE A 330 19.87 -3.41 -4.16
CA PHE A 330 20.03 -4.86 -3.97
C PHE A 330 21.07 -5.49 -4.92
N GLY A 331 21.46 -4.81 -6.00
CA GLY A 331 22.55 -5.21 -6.89
C GLY A 331 23.94 -4.78 -6.40
N GLY A 332 24.05 -4.18 -5.21
CA GLY A 332 25.29 -3.79 -4.57
C GLY A 332 25.76 -2.35 -4.85
N THR A 333 25.02 -1.52 -5.59
CA THR A 333 25.38 -0.10 -5.77
C THR A 333 24.94 0.73 -4.57
N ASN A 334 25.88 1.35 -3.87
CA ASN A 334 25.62 2.18 -2.69
C ASN A 334 25.75 3.66 -3.03
N ALA A 335 24.96 4.48 -2.36
CA ALA A 335 25.07 5.93 -2.44
C ALA A 335 24.82 6.59 -1.08
N HIS A 336 25.54 7.68 -0.81
CA HIS A 336 25.28 8.56 0.33
C HIS A 336 25.43 10.02 -0.09
N VAL A 337 24.57 10.86 0.48
CA VAL A 337 24.56 12.30 0.26
C VAL A 337 24.54 12.99 1.62
N ILE A 338 25.39 14.00 1.77
CA ILE A 338 25.44 14.89 2.93
C ILE A 338 24.86 16.24 2.50
N VAL A 339 23.91 16.74 3.29
CA VAL A 339 23.22 18.01 3.06
C VAL A 339 23.29 18.89 4.29
N ARG A 340 23.17 20.21 4.09
CA ARG A 340 22.91 21.20 5.14
C ARG A 340 21.50 21.73 4.96
N THR A 341 20.64 21.56 5.96
CA THR A 341 19.28 22.11 5.92
C THR A 341 19.26 23.59 6.31
N GLY A 342 18.45 24.41 5.64
CA GLY A 342 18.28 25.82 5.99
C GLY A 342 17.59 26.03 7.36
N ALA A 343 17.73 27.22 7.94
CA ALA A 343 17.10 27.59 9.22
C ALA A 343 15.59 27.83 9.12
N ALA A 344 15.03 27.89 7.90
CA ALA A 344 13.63 28.20 7.67
C ALA A 344 12.75 26.97 7.89
N THR A 345 11.63 27.16 8.59
CA THR A 345 10.51 26.23 8.62
C THR A 345 10.08 25.95 7.17
N PRO A 346 9.85 24.68 6.77
CA PRO A 346 9.39 24.40 5.40
C PRO A 346 8.15 25.25 5.10
N PRO A 347 8.11 25.96 3.96
CA PRO A 347 6.93 26.72 3.60
C PRO A 347 5.72 25.78 3.58
N ALA A 348 4.59 26.22 4.15
CA ALA A 348 3.36 25.45 4.13
C ALA A 348 3.09 24.98 2.68
N ARG A 349 2.93 23.66 2.47
CA ARG A 349 2.61 23.07 1.17
C ARG A 349 1.38 23.77 0.58
N ARG A 350 1.60 24.74 -0.30
CA ARG A 350 0.58 25.22 -1.23
C ARG A 350 0.71 24.35 -2.46
N ALA A 351 -0.42 23.79 -2.93
CA ALA A 351 -0.46 23.23 -4.28
C ALA A 351 0.16 24.27 -5.23
N SER A 352 1.13 23.83 -6.04
CA SER A 352 1.85 24.72 -6.94
C SER A 352 0.83 25.52 -7.76
N GLU A 353 1.13 26.78 -8.06
CA GLU A 353 0.23 27.60 -8.89
C GLU A 353 0.00 26.95 -10.26
N LEU A 354 0.98 26.16 -10.73
CA LEU A 354 0.88 25.34 -11.93
C LEU A 354 -0.15 24.21 -11.77
N HIS A 355 -0.12 23.43 -10.69
CA HIS A 355 -1.07 22.33 -10.45
C HIS A 355 -2.51 22.83 -10.46
N ARG A 356 -2.75 24.05 -9.95
CA ARG A 356 -4.08 24.70 -9.99
C ARG A 356 -4.51 25.14 -11.39
N ARG A 357 -3.58 25.26 -12.35
CA ARG A 357 -3.84 25.65 -13.75
C ARG A 357 -3.96 24.46 -14.69
N LEU A 358 -3.43 23.29 -14.31
CA LEU A 358 -3.57 22.06 -15.10
C LEU A 358 -5.04 21.66 -15.23
N ARG A 359 -5.47 21.37 -16.45
CA ARG A 359 -6.77 20.82 -16.79
C ARG A 359 -6.66 19.31 -16.88
N LEU A 360 -6.43 18.69 -15.72
CA LEU A 360 -6.29 17.25 -15.60
C LEU A 360 -7.50 16.53 -16.21
N ARG A 361 -7.25 15.70 -17.23
CA ARG A 361 -8.26 14.81 -17.81
C ARG A 361 -7.91 13.38 -17.45
N SER A 362 -8.94 12.60 -17.13
CA SER A 362 -8.79 11.15 -17.05
C SER A 362 -8.48 10.63 -18.45
N LEU A 363 -7.28 10.08 -18.61
CA LEU A 363 -6.91 9.37 -19.82
C LEU A 363 -7.43 7.93 -19.72
N PRO A 364 -7.68 7.26 -20.86
CA PRO A 364 -7.94 5.83 -20.88
C PRO A 364 -6.71 5.13 -20.32
N PHE A 365 -6.71 4.90 -19.02
CA PHE A 365 -5.74 4.05 -18.39
C PHE A 365 -6.19 2.63 -18.73
N PRO A 366 -5.37 1.84 -19.44
CA PRO A 366 -5.65 0.43 -19.60
C PRO A 366 -5.43 -0.23 -18.24
N TRP A 367 -6.39 -0.07 -17.32
CA TRP A 367 -6.70 -1.07 -16.29
C TRP A 367 -7.22 -2.37 -16.95
N LYS A 368 -6.82 -2.62 -18.20
CA LYS A 368 -6.73 -3.96 -18.74
C LYS A 368 -5.62 -4.59 -17.92
N VAL A 369 -6.06 -5.21 -16.82
CA VAL A 369 -5.48 -6.44 -16.33
C VAL A 369 -4.95 -7.16 -17.58
N ALA A 370 -3.62 -7.25 -17.74
CA ALA A 370 -3.00 -7.80 -18.94
C ALA A 370 -3.77 -9.08 -19.33
N PRO A 371 -3.94 -9.43 -20.61
CA PRO A 371 -4.65 -10.65 -20.98
C PRO A 371 -4.15 -11.85 -20.19
N ALA A 372 -2.85 -11.92 -19.89
CA ALA A 372 -2.28 -12.96 -19.02
C ALA A 372 -2.89 -13.06 -17.59
N VAL A 373 -3.56 -12.01 -17.10
CA VAL A 373 -4.23 -11.93 -15.79
C VAL A 373 -5.77 -12.01 -15.93
N LEU A 374 -6.36 -11.67 -17.10
CA LEU A 374 -7.79 -11.89 -17.40
C LEU A 374 -8.05 -13.30 -17.95
N ASP A 375 -7.19 -13.74 -18.85
CA ASP A 375 -7.06 -15.08 -19.41
C ASP A 375 -6.19 -15.94 -18.48
N GLY A 376 -6.33 -15.84 -17.16
CA GLY A 376 -5.51 -16.62 -16.23
C GLY A 376 -5.48 -16.03 -14.84
N LYS A 377 -6.14 -16.69 -13.89
CA LYS A 377 -5.83 -16.48 -12.48
C LYS A 377 -4.33 -16.76 -12.28
N LEU A 378 -3.54 -15.79 -11.84
CA LEU A 378 -2.10 -16.01 -11.57
C LEU A 378 -1.89 -17.00 -10.43
N PHE A 379 -2.78 -16.96 -9.43
CA PHE A 379 -2.74 -17.78 -8.24
C PHE A 379 -4.14 -18.21 -7.83
N ASP A 380 -4.24 -19.38 -7.22
CA ASP A 380 -5.39 -19.79 -6.43
C ASP A 380 -5.06 -19.69 -4.94
N VAL A 381 -6.08 -19.49 -4.10
CA VAL A 381 -5.91 -19.53 -2.64
C VAL A 381 -6.18 -20.96 -2.19
N GLN A 382 -5.13 -21.70 -1.86
CA GLN A 382 -5.25 -23.01 -1.25
C GLN A 382 -5.11 -22.91 0.25
N TRP A 383 -6.01 -23.57 0.98
CA TRP A 383 -5.93 -23.70 2.42
C TRP A 383 -5.08 -24.92 2.77
N THR A 384 -3.93 -24.67 3.39
CA THR A 384 -2.96 -25.71 3.74
C THR A 384 -2.91 -25.92 5.25
N GLU A 385 -2.63 -27.13 5.69
CA GLU A 385 -2.42 -27.46 7.11
C GLU A 385 -1.16 -26.76 7.62
N TRP A 386 -1.26 -26.09 8.77
CA TRP A 386 -0.17 -25.34 9.37
C TRP A 386 0.29 -25.91 10.71
N ARG A 387 -0.64 -26.07 11.65
CA ARG A 387 -0.34 -26.53 13.02
C ARG A 387 -1.49 -27.35 13.58
N GLU A 388 -1.16 -28.47 14.19
CA GLU A 388 -2.11 -29.31 14.91
C GLU A 388 -2.60 -28.62 16.20
N ILE A 389 -3.88 -28.77 16.51
CA ILE A 389 -4.48 -28.19 17.72
C ILE A 389 -4.33 -29.16 18.88
N GLU A 390 -3.85 -28.66 20.00
CA GLU A 390 -3.81 -29.43 21.24
C GLU A 390 -5.23 -29.86 21.66
N GLU A 391 -5.46 -31.15 21.86
CA GLU A 391 -6.74 -31.67 22.36
C GLU A 391 -7.10 -31.09 23.74
N LYS A 392 -6.09 -30.69 24.53
CA LYS A 392 -6.23 -30.04 25.83
C LYS A 392 -5.26 -28.86 25.92
N PRO A 393 -5.74 -27.61 25.82
CA PRO A 393 -4.88 -26.45 25.92
C PRO A 393 -4.24 -26.38 27.32
N SER A 394 -2.97 -25.99 27.36
CA SER A 394 -2.29 -25.67 28.62
C SER A 394 -3.07 -24.60 29.41
N PRO A 395 -3.05 -24.64 30.77
CA PRO A 395 -3.69 -23.60 31.57
C PRO A 395 -3.11 -22.22 31.23
N LEU A 396 -3.98 -21.20 31.21
CA LEU A 396 -3.57 -19.81 31.04
C LEU A 396 -2.63 -19.40 32.18
N LYS A 397 -1.60 -18.61 31.86
CA LYS A 397 -0.76 -17.97 32.86
C LYS A 397 -1.44 -16.69 33.35
N ASP A 398 -1.15 -16.26 34.58
CA ASP A 398 -1.64 -14.97 35.13
C ASP A 398 -1.23 -13.76 34.29
N SER A 399 -0.17 -13.90 33.47
CA SER A 399 0.29 -12.90 32.50
C SER A 399 -0.57 -12.81 31.24
N ASP A 400 -1.41 -13.80 30.95
CA ASP A 400 -2.15 -13.91 29.70
C ASP A 400 -3.45 -13.09 29.81
N ARG A 401 -3.47 -11.90 29.18
CA ARG A 401 -4.61 -10.98 29.17
C ARG A 401 -5.35 -11.03 27.85
N LEU A 402 -6.50 -11.69 27.84
CA LEU A 402 -7.45 -11.71 26.73
C LEU A 402 -8.69 -10.89 27.10
N ILE A 403 -9.05 -9.93 26.26
CA ILE A 403 -10.33 -9.21 26.35
C ILE A 403 -11.20 -9.75 25.22
N VAL A 404 -12.24 -10.51 25.56
CA VAL A 404 -13.16 -11.07 24.57
C VAL A 404 -14.45 -10.27 24.57
N ALA A 405 -14.72 -9.58 23.47
CA ALA A 405 -16.02 -8.96 23.23
C ALA A 405 -16.83 -9.87 22.31
N LEU A 406 -18.02 -10.27 22.76
CA LEU A 406 -19.02 -10.99 21.96
C LEU A 406 -20.08 -9.97 21.52
N LEU A 407 -20.37 -9.88 20.22
CA LEU A 407 -21.43 -9.01 19.68
C LEU A 407 -22.65 -9.90 19.36
N PRO A 408 -23.90 -9.65 19.90
CA PRO A 408 -24.97 -8.90 19.18
C PRO A 408 -26.10 -8.25 20.09
N PRO A 409 -27.30 -7.85 19.53
CA PRO A 409 -27.78 -6.46 19.34
C PRO A 409 -28.18 -5.69 20.63
N ASP A 410 -28.26 -6.36 21.76
CA ASP A 410 -28.57 -5.75 23.06
C ASP A 410 -27.35 -5.95 23.95
N LEU A 411 -26.37 -5.04 23.86
CA LEU A 411 -25.08 -5.05 24.57
C LEU A 411 -25.23 -5.18 26.10
N LYS A 412 -25.52 -6.38 26.58
CA LYS A 412 -25.64 -6.70 28.02
C LYS A 412 -24.62 -7.72 28.52
N ASP A 413 -23.81 -8.32 27.65
CA ASP A 413 -22.87 -9.39 28.01
C ASP A 413 -21.50 -9.25 27.32
N VAL A 414 -20.72 -8.21 27.67
CA VAL A 414 -19.27 -8.21 27.44
C VAL A 414 -18.61 -9.07 28.52
N ARG A 415 -18.02 -10.21 28.15
CA ARG A 415 -17.33 -11.09 29.11
C ARG A 415 -15.82 -10.94 29.02
N LEU A 416 -15.24 -10.26 30.01
CA LEU A 416 -13.79 -10.20 30.19
C LEU A 416 -13.24 -11.61 30.53
N LEU A 417 -12.67 -12.30 29.55
CA LEU A 417 -12.05 -13.63 29.73
C LEU A 417 -10.56 -13.48 30.09
N THR A 418 -10.26 -12.96 31.28
CA THR A 418 -8.88 -12.96 31.80
C THR A 418 -8.60 -14.24 32.58
N GLY A 419 -7.56 -14.98 32.20
CA GLY A 419 -6.68 -15.85 33.03
C GLY A 419 -7.24 -16.90 33.98
N ASP A 420 -8.48 -16.80 34.42
CA ASP A 420 -9.12 -17.63 35.43
C ASP A 420 -10.63 -17.59 35.14
N ILE A 421 -11.24 -18.72 34.81
CA ILE A 421 -12.70 -18.83 34.60
C ILE A 421 -13.38 -18.77 35.99
N ARG A 422 -13.27 -17.63 36.66
CA ARG A 422 -13.98 -17.33 37.90
C ARG A 422 -14.52 -15.89 37.80
N ARG A 423 -15.77 -15.83 37.34
CA ARG A 423 -16.74 -14.73 37.44
C ARG A 423 -16.14 -13.37 37.85
N ARG A 424 -16.06 -12.44 36.90
CA ARG A 424 -16.13 -10.99 37.18
C ARG A 424 -17.42 -10.41 36.60
N SER A 425 -17.97 -9.46 37.35
CA SER A 425 -19.33 -8.90 37.35
C SER A 425 -19.80 -8.35 36.00
N PRO A 426 -21.13 -8.35 35.70
CA PRO A 426 -21.68 -7.52 34.64
C PRO A 426 -21.35 -6.04 34.92
N VAL A 427 -21.08 -5.28 33.85
CA VAL A 427 -21.20 -3.82 33.87
C VAL A 427 -22.67 -3.52 34.16
N GLU A 428 -22.99 -3.17 35.40
CA GLU A 428 -24.33 -2.74 35.78
C GLU A 428 -24.59 -1.30 35.31
N SER A 429 -25.82 -1.06 34.85
CA SER A 429 -26.40 0.18 34.26
C SER A 429 -25.90 0.48 32.83
N ALA A 430 -26.69 0.25 31.77
CA ALA A 430 -27.93 0.92 31.35
C ALA A 430 -27.76 2.43 31.18
N GLU A 431 -27.85 2.87 29.91
CA GLU A 431 -27.82 4.27 29.41
C GLU A 431 -26.47 4.92 29.09
N GLU A 432 -25.45 4.15 28.67
CA GLU A 432 -24.30 4.76 27.98
C GLU A 432 -24.50 4.76 26.45
N ASP A 433 -24.38 5.96 25.90
CA ASP A 433 -24.33 6.29 24.48
C ASP A 433 -23.41 5.31 23.71
N PHE A 434 -23.88 4.73 22.61
CA PHE A 434 -23.08 3.84 21.75
C PHE A 434 -21.75 4.46 21.30
N GLY A 435 -21.60 5.78 21.43
CA GLY A 435 -20.34 6.52 21.24
C GLY A 435 -19.24 6.29 22.31
N SER A 436 -19.55 5.84 23.53
CA SER A 436 -18.58 5.74 24.64
C SER A 436 -17.88 4.38 24.76
N LEU A 437 -18.55 3.28 24.36
CA LEU A 437 -18.02 1.91 24.44
C LEU A 437 -16.62 1.76 23.82
N PRO A 438 -16.33 2.34 22.64
CA PRO A 438 -15.01 2.22 22.04
C PRO A 438 -13.91 2.97 22.82
N ALA A 439 -14.25 4.05 23.54
CA ALA A 439 -13.32 4.78 24.39
C ALA A 439 -13.02 4.03 25.70
N ASN A 440 -14.03 3.34 26.26
CA ASN A 440 -13.88 2.50 27.45
C ASN A 440 -13.01 1.26 27.16
N LEU A 441 -13.26 0.58 26.05
CA LEU A 441 -12.40 -0.52 25.56
C LEU A 441 -10.97 -0.03 25.28
N ALA A 442 -10.79 1.13 24.63
CA ALA A 442 -9.47 1.70 24.40
C ALA A 442 -8.74 2.07 25.72
N ALA A 443 -9.48 2.42 26.78
CA ALA A 443 -8.90 2.70 28.09
C ALA A 443 -8.37 1.42 28.78
N GLU A 444 -9.07 0.29 28.66
CA GLU A 444 -8.63 -1.01 29.19
C GLU A 444 -7.42 -1.59 28.44
N VAL A 445 -7.35 -1.38 27.11
CA VAL A 445 -6.28 -1.90 26.24
C VAL A 445 -4.95 -1.14 26.37
N LYS A 446 -4.86 -0.12 27.25
CA LYS A 446 -3.60 0.61 27.54
C LYS A 446 -2.46 -0.24 28.15
N SER A 447 -2.74 -1.48 28.53
CA SER A 447 -1.73 -2.39 29.07
C SER A 447 -0.99 -3.12 27.92
N PRO A 448 0.36 -3.05 27.83
CA PRO A 448 1.14 -3.79 26.84
C PRO A 448 0.82 -5.29 26.86
N GLY A 449 0.57 -5.90 25.69
CA GLY A 449 0.30 -7.33 25.55
C GLY A 449 -1.17 -7.75 25.66
N SER A 450 -2.11 -6.81 25.69
CA SER A 450 -3.55 -7.13 25.70
C SER A 450 -4.05 -7.46 24.29
N SER A 451 -4.67 -8.63 24.10
CA SER A 451 -5.35 -8.99 22.86
C SER A 451 -6.85 -8.80 23.01
N LEU A 452 -7.43 -7.96 22.14
CA LEU A 452 -8.86 -7.78 21.96
C LEU A 452 -9.36 -8.81 20.94
N VAL A 453 -10.23 -9.72 21.37
CA VAL A 453 -10.89 -10.69 20.51
C VAL A 453 -12.32 -10.25 20.31
N LEU A 454 -12.68 -9.99 19.07
CA LEU A 454 -14.06 -9.78 18.66
C LEU A 454 -14.59 -11.09 18.09
N PHE A 455 -15.59 -11.65 18.75
CA PHE A 455 -16.34 -12.76 18.18
C PHE A 455 -17.63 -12.26 17.56
N LEU A 456 -17.80 -12.52 16.27
CA LEU A 456 -19.02 -12.20 15.54
C LEU A 456 -19.93 -13.43 15.58
N ARG A 457 -21.05 -13.34 16.31
CA ARG A 457 -21.99 -14.47 16.46
C ARG A 457 -22.92 -14.50 15.26
N ARG A 458 -22.94 -15.62 14.53
CA ARG A 458 -23.98 -16.03 13.56
C ARG A 458 -25.01 -14.94 13.25
N SER A 459 -24.63 -13.94 12.45
CA SER A 459 -25.56 -13.55 11.42
C SER A 459 -25.72 -14.81 10.57
N GLY A 460 -26.89 -15.43 10.64
CA GLY A 460 -27.30 -16.34 9.58
C GLY A 460 -27.29 -15.56 8.25
N THR A 461 -28.06 -16.01 7.28
CA THR A 461 -28.34 -15.22 6.09
C THR A 461 -29.04 -13.86 6.37
N ASP A 462 -29.16 -13.42 7.64
CA ASP A 462 -29.78 -12.16 8.08
C ASP A 462 -28.90 -10.94 7.78
N ALA A 463 -29.48 -10.03 7.01
CA ALA A 463 -28.84 -8.82 6.50
C ALA A 463 -28.70 -7.72 7.54
N GLY A 464 -29.70 -7.60 8.42
CA GLY A 464 -29.75 -6.52 9.40
C GLY A 464 -28.65 -6.69 10.43
N LEU A 465 -28.56 -7.89 11.00
CA LEU A 465 -27.56 -8.24 12.02
C LEU A 465 -26.13 -8.11 11.50
N LEU A 466 -25.85 -8.50 10.25
CA LEU A 466 -24.51 -8.35 9.67
C LEU A 466 -24.13 -6.88 9.45
N ALA A 467 -25.06 -6.05 9.00
CA ALA A 467 -24.79 -4.62 8.83
C ALA A 467 -24.45 -3.94 10.17
N GLU A 468 -25.08 -4.38 11.25
CA GLU A 468 -24.75 -3.97 12.62
C GLU A 468 -23.35 -4.46 13.04
N GLU A 469 -23.02 -5.74 12.84
CA GLU A 469 -21.69 -6.30 13.15
C GLU A 469 -20.55 -5.58 12.41
N ILE A 470 -20.77 -5.24 11.13
CA ILE A 470 -19.80 -4.51 10.31
C ILE A 470 -19.64 -3.07 10.81
N PHE A 471 -20.74 -2.43 11.19
CA PHE A 471 -20.69 -1.09 11.78
C PHE A 471 -19.96 -1.09 13.12
N GLU A 472 -20.18 -2.09 13.98
CA GLU A 472 -19.50 -2.23 15.26
C GLU A 472 -17.99 -2.43 15.07
N LEU A 473 -17.60 -3.29 14.12
CA LEU A 473 -16.20 -3.44 13.71
C LEU A 473 -15.63 -2.10 13.23
N LEU A 474 -16.35 -1.31 12.45
CA LEU A 474 -15.93 0.01 11.99
C LEU A 474 -15.82 1.02 13.14
N ALA A 475 -16.79 1.07 14.05
CA ALA A 475 -16.80 2.01 15.16
C ALA A 475 -15.62 1.75 16.11
N LEU A 476 -15.38 0.47 16.42
CA LEU A 476 -14.22 0.04 17.17
C LEU A 476 -12.91 0.33 16.42
N SER A 477 -12.87 0.05 15.12
CA SER A 477 -11.75 0.41 14.24
C SER A 477 -11.42 1.89 14.34
N GLY A 478 -12.41 2.76 14.17
CA GLY A 478 -12.23 4.20 14.23
C GLY A 478 -11.76 4.68 15.61
N ALA A 479 -12.21 4.05 16.70
CA ALA A 479 -11.76 4.38 18.04
C ALA A 479 -10.33 3.90 18.34
N LEU A 480 -9.97 2.68 17.92
CA LEU A 480 -8.61 2.19 17.96
C LEU A 480 -7.69 3.09 17.11
N CYS A 481 -8.19 3.57 15.98
CA CYS A 481 -7.46 4.51 15.15
C CYS A 481 -7.21 5.84 15.87
N ARG A 482 -8.26 6.46 16.43
CA ARG A 482 -8.17 7.76 17.11
C ARG A 482 -7.34 7.70 18.39
N SER A 483 -7.42 6.60 19.13
CA SER A 483 -6.71 6.45 20.41
C SER A 483 -5.23 6.06 20.25
N ARG A 484 -4.83 5.59 19.06
CA ARG A 484 -3.47 5.06 18.77
C ARG A 484 -2.98 4.00 19.76
N VAL A 485 -3.93 3.32 20.41
CA VAL A 485 -3.61 2.26 21.37
C VAL A 485 -3.05 1.06 20.62
N ARG A 486 -1.90 0.55 21.08
CA ARG A 486 -1.34 -0.69 20.55
C ARG A 486 -2.16 -1.86 21.05
N ALA A 487 -2.85 -2.51 20.13
CA ALA A 487 -3.76 -3.59 20.43
C ALA A 487 -3.57 -4.72 19.41
N GLU A 488 -3.86 -5.94 19.81
CA GLU A 488 -4.22 -6.96 18.86
C GLU A 488 -5.75 -7.03 18.75
N LEU A 489 -6.26 -7.07 17.53
CA LEU A 489 -7.66 -7.30 17.22
C LEU A 489 -7.78 -8.64 16.50
N VAL A 490 -8.39 -9.65 17.13
CA VAL A 490 -8.73 -10.91 16.47
C VAL A 490 -10.21 -10.88 16.10
N VAL A 491 -10.51 -10.86 14.81
CA VAL A 491 -11.88 -11.01 14.30
C VAL A 491 -12.13 -12.50 14.08
N VAL A 492 -13.00 -13.06 14.91
CA VAL A 492 -13.41 -14.45 14.80
C VAL A 492 -14.73 -14.52 14.05
N SER A 493 -14.72 -15.21 12.91
CA SER A 493 -15.90 -15.48 12.09
C SER A 493 -16.29 -16.95 12.16
N GLN A 494 -17.49 -17.26 11.70
CA GLN A 494 -17.99 -18.63 11.60
C GLN A 494 -18.26 -18.99 10.15
N ARG A 495 -17.59 -20.03 9.65
CA ARG A 495 -17.75 -20.57 8.28
C ARG A 495 -17.74 -19.49 7.18
N CYS A 496 -16.96 -18.44 7.37
CA CYS A 496 -16.70 -17.40 6.39
C CYS A 496 -15.89 -17.93 5.21
N ALA A 497 -14.83 -18.69 5.51
CA ALA A 497 -13.97 -19.29 4.50
C ALA A 497 -14.43 -20.72 4.19
N LEU A 498 -14.29 -21.16 2.95
CA LEU A 498 -14.55 -22.57 2.64
C LEU A 498 -13.45 -23.48 3.20
N ALA A 499 -12.20 -23.03 3.28
CA ALA A 499 -11.10 -23.74 3.95
C ALA A 499 -11.14 -25.28 3.89
N GLY A 500 -11.30 -25.84 2.69
CA GLY A 500 -11.29 -27.29 2.47
C GLY A 500 -12.58 -28.06 2.85
N ILE A 501 -13.65 -27.38 3.30
CA ILE A 501 -14.97 -28.00 3.47
C ILE A 501 -15.88 -27.75 2.23
N PRO A 502 -16.62 -28.77 1.75
CA PRO A 502 -17.64 -28.57 0.72
C PRO A 502 -18.82 -27.78 1.30
N GLY A 503 -19.37 -26.84 0.53
CA GLY A 503 -20.53 -26.04 0.92
C GLY A 503 -20.52 -24.64 0.32
N GLU A 504 -21.51 -23.84 0.71
CA GLU A 504 -21.61 -22.42 0.35
C GLU A 504 -20.92 -21.57 1.43
N GLY A 505 -20.03 -20.66 1.01
CA GLY A 505 -19.44 -19.68 1.91
C GLY A 505 -20.46 -18.63 2.34
N SER A 506 -20.09 -17.75 3.26
CA SER A 506 -20.91 -16.58 3.62
C SER A 506 -20.34 -15.32 2.95
N PRO A 507 -20.93 -14.82 1.84
CA PRO A 507 -20.46 -13.59 1.18
C PRO A 507 -20.52 -12.37 2.11
N ALA A 508 -21.49 -12.40 3.02
CA ALA A 508 -21.63 -11.51 4.16
C ALA A 508 -20.36 -11.46 5.03
N ALA A 509 -19.89 -12.61 5.49
CA ALA A 509 -18.70 -12.69 6.32
C ALA A 509 -17.42 -12.35 5.54
N ALA A 510 -17.38 -12.58 4.23
CA ALA A 510 -16.26 -12.16 3.40
C ALA A 510 -16.07 -10.62 3.37
N ALA A 511 -17.17 -9.85 3.47
CA ALA A 511 -17.10 -8.39 3.58
C ALA A 511 -16.45 -7.93 4.89
N LEU A 512 -16.72 -8.63 5.99
CA LEU A 512 -16.06 -8.40 7.30
C LEU A 512 -14.55 -8.64 7.21
N TRP A 513 -14.13 -9.74 6.57
CA TRP A 513 -12.72 -10.03 6.34
C TRP A 513 -12.05 -8.96 5.48
N GLY A 514 -12.76 -8.46 4.45
CA GLY A 514 -12.32 -7.33 3.64
C GLY A 514 -12.09 -6.07 4.49
N LEU A 515 -13.05 -5.71 5.34
CA LEU A 515 -12.95 -4.54 6.23
C LEU A 515 -11.79 -4.67 7.23
N ALA A 516 -11.63 -5.84 7.85
CA ALA A 516 -10.53 -6.11 8.77
C ALA A 516 -9.16 -6.04 8.08
N ARG A 517 -9.06 -6.49 6.82
CA ARG A 517 -7.84 -6.31 6.00
C ARG A 517 -7.58 -4.83 5.72
N SER A 518 -8.60 -4.04 5.40
CA SER A 518 -8.45 -2.58 5.26
C SER A 518 -7.98 -1.93 6.56
N LEU A 519 -8.55 -2.31 7.71
CA LEU A 519 -8.10 -1.81 9.00
C LEU A 519 -6.63 -2.13 9.28
N ARG A 520 -6.17 -3.34 8.91
CA ARG A 520 -4.76 -3.74 9.05
C ARG A 520 -3.83 -2.78 8.30
N LEU A 521 -4.27 -2.26 7.16
CA LEU A 521 -3.52 -1.31 6.33
C LEU A 521 -3.60 0.12 6.89
N GLU A 522 -4.77 0.55 7.34
CA GLU A 522 -5.02 1.93 7.80
C GLU A 522 -4.58 2.20 9.24
N ALA A 523 -4.61 1.20 10.12
CA ALA A 523 -4.29 1.31 11.55
C ALA A 523 -3.09 0.45 11.93
N PRO A 524 -1.86 0.83 11.54
CA PRO A 524 -0.71 -0.07 11.66
C PRO A 524 -0.24 -0.35 13.08
N TRP A 525 -0.76 0.37 14.08
CA TRP A 525 -0.57 0.07 15.51
C TRP A 525 -1.50 -1.02 16.04
N VAL A 526 -2.51 -1.43 15.25
CA VAL A 526 -3.43 -2.53 15.57
C VAL A 526 -3.03 -3.77 14.79
N ARG A 527 -2.69 -4.85 15.48
CA ARG A 527 -2.46 -6.15 14.85
C ARG A 527 -3.80 -6.82 14.58
N VAL A 528 -4.29 -6.80 13.34
CA VAL A 528 -5.58 -7.42 12.99
C VAL A 528 -5.36 -8.85 12.51
N ARG A 529 -5.94 -9.86 13.20
CA ARG A 529 -5.97 -11.27 12.78
C ARG A 529 -7.39 -11.71 12.43
N LEU A 530 -7.50 -12.61 11.48
CA LEU A 530 -8.75 -13.24 11.05
C LEU A 530 -8.71 -14.72 11.42
N LEU A 531 -9.72 -15.19 12.15
CA LEU A 531 -9.85 -16.60 12.53
C LEU A 531 -11.25 -17.10 12.19
N ASP A 532 -11.37 -18.04 11.26
CA ASP A 532 -12.65 -18.63 10.91
C ASP A 532 -12.87 -19.97 11.62
N THR A 533 -14.00 -20.19 12.30
CA THR A 533 -14.28 -21.43 13.04
C THR A 533 -15.57 -22.11 12.58
N ASP A 534 -15.85 -23.32 13.10
CA ASP A 534 -17.13 -23.99 12.89
C ASP A 534 -18.23 -23.43 13.80
N GLY A 535 -17.87 -22.88 14.97
CA GLY A 535 -18.75 -22.19 15.90
C GLY A 535 -18.05 -21.52 17.10
N PRO A 536 -18.78 -20.75 17.92
CA PRO A 536 -18.26 -20.10 19.13
C PRO A 536 -17.70 -21.07 20.17
N GLU A 537 -18.23 -22.29 20.22
CA GLU A 537 -17.78 -23.33 21.14
C GLU A 537 -16.32 -23.76 20.91
N ASP A 538 -15.74 -23.44 19.75
CA ASP A 538 -14.34 -23.77 19.42
C ASP A 538 -13.33 -22.84 20.13
N LEU A 539 -13.76 -21.68 20.60
CA LEU A 539 -12.87 -20.63 21.14
C LEU A 539 -11.99 -21.12 22.29
N GLN A 540 -12.53 -21.99 23.15
CA GLN A 540 -11.79 -22.52 24.29
C GLN A 540 -10.60 -23.37 23.87
N GLN A 541 -10.77 -24.20 22.83
CA GLN A 541 -9.70 -25.03 22.30
C GLN A 541 -8.66 -24.20 21.53
N LEU A 542 -9.10 -23.07 20.95
CA LEU A 542 -8.26 -22.16 20.18
C LEU A 542 -7.53 -21.11 21.04
N LEU A 543 -7.65 -21.13 22.37
CA LEU A 543 -6.96 -20.20 23.26
C LEU A 543 -5.43 -20.12 23.02
N PRO A 544 -4.69 -21.23 22.84
CA PRO A 544 -3.26 -21.17 22.53
C PRO A 544 -2.96 -20.43 21.23
N LEU A 545 -3.84 -20.57 20.22
CA LEU A 545 -3.74 -19.85 18.95
C LEU A 545 -4.05 -18.36 19.13
N LEU A 546 -5.08 -18.03 19.92
CA LEU A 546 -5.48 -16.65 20.22
C LEU A 546 -4.40 -15.90 21.03
N LEU A 547 -3.60 -16.59 21.83
CA LEU A 547 -2.52 -15.97 22.61
C LEU A 547 -1.17 -15.95 21.88
N ASN A 548 -1.05 -16.71 20.79
CA ASN A 548 0.19 -16.77 20.03
C ASN A 548 0.38 -15.52 19.15
N GLN A 549 1.31 -14.66 19.56
CA GLN A 549 1.69 -13.45 18.83
C GLN A 549 2.42 -13.73 17.50
N GLU A 550 2.89 -14.96 17.27
CA GLU A 550 3.50 -15.38 16.01
C GLU A 550 2.52 -16.11 15.10
N ALA A 551 1.25 -16.24 15.51
CA ALA A 551 0.24 -16.88 14.69
C ALA A 551 0.03 -16.15 13.36
N GLU A 552 -0.33 -16.91 12.33
CA GLU A 552 -0.67 -16.40 11.01
C GLU A 552 -1.80 -15.36 11.09
N LEU A 553 -1.78 -14.41 10.15
CA LEU A 553 -2.72 -13.30 10.14
C LEU A 553 -4.14 -13.72 9.72
N GLU A 554 -4.25 -14.86 9.05
CA GLU A 554 -5.49 -15.44 8.57
C GLU A 554 -5.45 -16.95 8.76
N CYS A 555 -6.42 -17.49 9.49
CA CYS A 555 -6.51 -18.90 9.83
C CYS A 555 -7.96 -19.39 9.73
N ALA A 556 -8.13 -20.68 9.53
CA ALA A 556 -9.39 -21.37 9.64
C ALA A 556 -9.23 -22.65 10.48
N TYR A 557 -10.17 -22.86 11.40
CA TYR A 557 -10.31 -24.10 12.16
C TYR A 557 -11.58 -24.83 11.74
N ARG A 558 -11.46 -26.13 11.49
CA ARG A 558 -12.59 -27.02 11.18
C ARG A 558 -12.52 -28.20 12.11
N ARG A 559 -13.60 -28.57 12.79
CA ARG A 559 -13.61 -29.72 13.72
C ARG A 559 -13.25 -31.05 13.04
N CYS A 560 -13.47 -31.13 11.73
CA CYS A 560 -13.12 -32.30 10.93
C CYS A 560 -11.63 -32.38 10.58
N ASN A 561 -10.82 -31.36 10.88
CA ASN A 561 -9.38 -31.36 10.66
C ASN A 561 -8.65 -31.08 11.98
N PRO A 562 -7.70 -31.94 12.41
CA PRO A 562 -6.91 -31.69 13.61
C PRO A 562 -5.97 -30.49 13.49
N HIS A 563 -5.74 -29.98 12.26
CA HIS A 563 -4.89 -28.83 11.98
C HIS A 563 -5.66 -27.53 11.77
N VAL A 564 -5.06 -26.44 12.21
CA VAL A 564 -5.36 -25.08 11.73
C VAL A 564 -4.94 -24.98 10.27
N LEU A 565 -5.85 -24.48 9.44
CA LEU A 565 -5.64 -24.22 8.03
C LEU A 565 -5.28 -22.75 7.81
N VAL A 566 -4.40 -22.50 6.84
CA VAL A 566 -3.95 -21.15 6.49
C VAL A 566 -4.00 -20.95 4.98
N PRO A 567 -4.38 -19.76 4.49
CA PRO A 567 -4.43 -19.51 3.06
C PRO A 567 -3.02 -19.33 2.50
N ARG A 568 -2.75 -19.95 1.36
CA ARG A 568 -1.50 -19.86 0.59
C ARG A 568 -1.82 -19.62 -0.87
N LEU A 569 -1.07 -18.72 -1.50
CA LEU A 569 -1.13 -18.51 -2.93
C LEU A 569 -0.38 -19.65 -3.64
N ARG A 570 -1.07 -20.38 -4.50
CA ARG A 570 -0.45 -21.40 -5.35
C ARG A 570 -0.50 -20.95 -6.81
N PRO A 571 0.63 -20.96 -7.55
CA PRO A 571 0.61 -20.67 -8.98
C PRO A 571 -0.36 -21.60 -9.67
N LEU A 572 -1.23 -21.04 -10.50
CA LEU A 572 -2.07 -21.85 -11.38
C LEU A 572 -1.27 -22.23 -12.64
N PRO A 573 -1.58 -23.37 -13.26
CA PRO A 573 -1.04 -23.69 -14.57
C PRO A 573 -1.42 -22.59 -15.59
N ALA A 574 -0.60 -22.44 -16.63
CA ALA A 574 -0.89 -21.52 -17.72
C ALA A 574 -2.30 -21.78 -18.26
N PHE A 575 -3.08 -20.72 -18.41
CA PHE A 575 -4.43 -20.79 -18.94
C PHE A 575 -4.42 -21.39 -20.34
N ASP A 576 -5.21 -22.44 -20.53
CA ASP A 576 -5.30 -23.18 -21.79
C ASP A 576 -6.34 -22.60 -22.76
N GLY A 577 -6.92 -21.44 -22.43
CA GLY A 577 -8.04 -20.84 -23.17
C GLY A 577 -9.41 -21.19 -22.59
N THR A 578 -9.49 -22.13 -21.64
CA THR A 578 -10.75 -22.56 -21.03
C THR A 578 -11.03 -21.76 -19.77
N PRO A 579 -12.11 -20.96 -19.71
CA PRO A 579 -12.46 -20.19 -18.53
C PRO A 579 -12.57 -21.08 -17.28
N PRO A 580 -12.10 -20.65 -16.09
CA PRO A 580 -12.16 -21.46 -14.87
C PRO A 580 -13.56 -21.51 -14.26
N TRP A 581 -14.56 -20.93 -14.91
CA TRP A 581 -15.96 -20.92 -14.51
C TRP A 581 -16.79 -21.78 -15.48
N PRO A 582 -17.90 -22.38 -15.04
CA PRO A 582 -18.77 -23.15 -15.91
C PRO A 582 -19.30 -22.30 -17.09
N PRO A 583 -19.73 -22.91 -18.20
CA PRO A 583 -20.30 -22.20 -19.33
C PRO A 583 -21.36 -21.20 -18.86
N LEU A 584 -21.14 -19.92 -19.15
CA LEU A 584 -22.01 -18.83 -18.71
C LEU A 584 -23.22 -18.69 -19.64
N SER A 585 -23.86 -19.79 -20.01
CA SER A 585 -25.09 -19.80 -20.81
C SER A 585 -26.25 -19.21 -20.00
N GLY A 586 -27.27 -18.67 -20.69
CA GLY A 586 -28.43 -18.02 -20.05
C GLY A 586 -28.25 -16.52 -19.77
N TRP A 587 -29.12 -15.97 -18.91
CA TRP A 587 -29.17 -14.53 -18.65
C TRP A 587 -28.24 -14.11 -17.53
N HIS A 588 -27.45 -13.06 -17.75
CA HIS A 588 -26.57 -12.52 -16.72
C HIS A 588 -26.90 -11.07 -16.42
N LEU A 589 -26.84 -10.70 -15.14
CA LEU A 589 -27.05 -9.33 -14.70
C LEU A 589 -25.72 -8.66 -14.36
N VAL A 590 -25.51 -7.44 -14.83
CA VAL A 590 -24.36 -6.60 -14.46
C VAL A 590 -24.87 -5.31 -13.84
N SER A 591 -24.68 -5.14 -12.54
CA SER A 591 -24.95 -3.85 -11.89
C SER A 591 -23.79 -2.88 -12.05
N GLY A 592 -24.09 -1.59 -12.16
CA GLY A 592 -23.10 -0.63 -12.62
C GLY A 592 -22.68 -0.93 -14.07
N GLY A 593 -23.56 -1.55 -14.87
CA GLY A 593 -23.25 -2.08 -16.21
C GLY A 593 -22.85 -1.04 -17.25
N THR A 594 -23.03 0.26 -16.94
CA THR A 594 -22.55 1.37 -17.76
C THR A 594 -21.31 2.07 -17.15
N GLY A 595 -20.71 1.51 -16.11
CA GLY A 595 -19.46 1.97 -15.51
C GLY A 595 -18.26 1.19 -16.07
N GLY A 596 -17.03 1.67 -15.82
CA GLY A 596 -15.82 1.07 -16.40
C GLY A 596 -15.68 -0.44 -16.16
N ILE A 597 -15.80 -0.90 -14.90
CA ILE A 597 -15.72 -2.33 -14.55
C ILE A 597 -16.92 -3.11 -15.11
N GLY A 598 -18.12 -2.54 -15.02
CA GLY A 598 -19.35 -3.19 -15.49
C GLY A 598 -19.34 -3.43 -17.00
N LEU A 599 -18.81 -2.48 -17.79
CA LEU A 599 -18.68 -2.62 -19.24
C LEU A 599 -17.69 -3.72 -19.62
N LEU A 600 -16.53 -3.79 -18.94
CA LEU A 600 -15.56 -4.87 -19.17
C LEU A 600 -16.16 -6.24 -18.84
N ALA A 601 -16.90 -6.34 -17.73
CA ALA A 601 -17.61 -7.56 -17.38
C ALA A 601 -18.67 -7.93 -18.42
N ALA A 602 -19.46 -6.96 -18.90
CA ALA A 602 -20.45 -7.18 -19.95
C ALA A 602 -19.82 -7.67 -21.27
N GLN A 603 -18.67 -7.12 -21.67
CA GLN A 603 -17.91 -7.57 -22.84
C GLN A 603 -17.40 -9.00 -22.71
N ALA A 604 -16.92 -9.37 -21.51
CA ALA A 604 -16.47 -10.74 -21.24
C ALA A 604 -17.65 -11.72 -21.31
N LEU A 605 -18.78 -11.38 -20.67
CA LEU A 605 -19.99 -12.19 -20.65
C LEU A 605 -20.63 -12.35 -22.03
N ALA A 606 -20.64 -11.29 -22.85
CA ALA A 606 -21.27 -11.31 -24.17
C ALA A 606 -20.67 -12.33 -25.15
N ARG A 607 -19.51 -12.93 -24.84
CA ARG A 607 -18.91 -14.01 -25.62
C ARG A 607 -19.62 -15.36 -25.44
N GLN A 608 -20.34 -15.55 -24.33
CA GLN A 608 -20.88 -16.85 -23.90
C GLN A 608 -22.33 -16.77 -23.41
N ALA A 609 -22.78 -15.61 -22.92
CA ALA A 609 -24.12 -15.40 -22.40
C ALA A 609 -25.18 -15.37 -23.50
N GLU A 610 -26.37 -15.87 -23.16
CA GLU A 610 -27.53 -15.77 -24.06
C GLU A 610 -28.11 -14.35 -24.02
N GLY A 611 -28.20 -13.74 -22.85
CA GLY A 611 -28.73 -12.39 -22.68
C GLY A 611 -28.08 -11.67 -21.51
N LEU A 612 -28.11 -10.33 -21.55
CA LEU A 612 -27.54 -9.48 -20.51
C LEU A 612 -28.55 -8.47 -20.01
N VAL A 613 -28.55 -8.23 -18.70
CA VAL A 613 -29.28 -7.15 -18.03
C VAL A 613 -28.27 -6.18 -17.44
N LEU A 614 -28.24 -4.93 -17.91
CA LEU A 614 -27.35 -3.90 -17.41
C LEU A 614 -28.12 -2.92 -16.53
N LEU A 615 -27.82 -2.91 -15.23
CA LEU A 615 -28.41 -1.95 -14.29
C LEU A 615 -27.53 -0.70 -14.17
N SER A 616 -28.12 0.49 -14.30
CA SER A 616 -27.42 1.75 -13.98
C SER A 616 -28.35 2.87 -13.53
N ARG A 617 -27.83 3.82 -12.74
CA ARG A 617 -28.60 5.00 -12.29
C ARG A 617 -29.04 5.91 -13.43
N ARG A 618 -28.20 6.00 -14.48
CA ARG A 618 -28.42 6.87 -15.63
C ARG A 618 -29.41 6.25 -16.61
N GLY A 619 -29.35 4.94 -16.83
CA GLY A 619 -30.18 4.25 -17.83
C GLY A 619 -29.92 4.67 -19.29
N VAL A 620 -29.02 5.63 -19.51
CA VAL A 620 -28.70 6.25 -20.80
C VAL A 620 -27.20 6.11 -21.04
N ILE A 621 -26.85 5.77 -22.28
CA ILE A 621 -25.49 5.54 -22.76
C ILE A 621 -24.91 6.90 -23.19
N ALA A 622 -23.65 7.20 -22.82
CA ALA A 622 -23.01 8.41 -23.31
C ALA A 622 -22.83 8.30 -24.84
N LYS A 623 -22.87 9.43 -25.58
CA LYS A 623 -22.74 9.37 -27.06
C LYS A 623 -21.53 8.55 -27.54
N GLN A 624 -20.43 8.65 -26.81
CA GLN A 624 -19.15 7.96 -27.07
C GLN A 624 -19.21 6.43 -26.88
N GLU A 625 -20.21 5.91 -26.19
CA GLU A 625 -20.32 4.50 -25.83
C GLU A 625 -21.27 3.72 -26.76
N HIS A 626 -22.04 4.37 -27.65
CA HIS A 626 -23.03 3.69 -28.50
C HIS A 626 -22.47 2.52 -29.33
N ALA A 627 -21.30 2.72 -29.96
CA ALA A 627 -20.66 1.69 -30.77
C ALA A 627 -20.33 0.41 -29.97
N LEU A 628 -19.96 0.57 -28.70
CA LEU A 628 -19.69 -0.56 -27.81
C LEU A 628 -20.96 -1.34 -27.47
N PHE A 629 -22.09 -0.66 -27.26
CA PHE A 629 -23.35 -1.34 -26.96
C PHE A 629 -23.94 -2.06 -28.18
N GLU A 630 -23.78 -1.49 -29.37
CA GLU A 630 -24.12 -2.19 -30.64
C GLU A 630 -23.26 -3.45 -30.81
N GLU A 631 -21.97 -3.38 -30.48
CA GLU A 631 -21.07 -4.54 -30.48
C GLU A 631 -21.51 -5.61 -29.47
N LEU A 632 -21.91 -5.21 -28.25
CA LEU A 632 -22.43 -6.14 -27.24
C LEU A 632 -23.72 -6.81 -27.72
N GLU A 633 -24.67 -6.04 -28.25
CA GLU A 633 -25.92 -6.59 -28.80
C GLU A 633 -25.66 -7.56 -29.96
N GLY A 634 -24.71 -7.25 -30.85
CA GLY A 634 -24.35 -8.11 -31.98
C GLY A 634 -23.69 -9.44 -31.60
N ARG A 635 -23.15 -9.56 -30.38
CA ARG A 635 -22.50 -10.78 -29.87
C ARG A 635 -23.42 -11.70 -29.07
N LEU A 636 -24.54 -11.17 -28.57
CA LEU A 636 -25.50 -11.93 -27.76
C LEU A 636 -26.46 -12.73 -28.64
N GLN A 637 -26.86 -13.91 -28.16
CA GLN A 637 -27.85 -14.75 -28.85
C GLN A 637 -29.29 -14.25 -28.66
N ARG A 638 -29.54 -13.52 -27.56
CA ARG A 638 -30.80 -12.87 -27.21
C ARG A 638 -30.57 -11.37 -26.95
N LYS A 639 -31.52 -10.73 -26.26
CA LYS A 639 -31.60 -9.27 -26.12
C LYS A 639 -30.73 -8.73 -24.99
N LEU A 640 -30.09 -7.58 -25.21
CA LEU A 640 -29.54 -6.74 -24.15
C LEU A 640 -30.66 -5.91 -23.50
N GLN A 641 -30.90 -6.11 -22.21
CA GLN A 641 -31.81 -5.30 -21.42
C GLN A 641 -31.04 -4.24 -20.65
N ARG A 642 -31.55 -3.01 -20.67
CA ARG A 642 -30.98 -1.87 -19.94
C ARG A 642 -32.04 -1.39 -18.97
N VAL A 643 -31.72 -1.39 -17.69
CA VAL A 643 -32.66 -1.02 -16.64
C VAL A 643 -32.11 0.16 -15.86
N ARG A 644 -32.87 1.25 -15.85
CA ARG A 644 -32.56 2.40 -15.02
C ARG A 644 -33.02 2.11 -13.61
N VAL A 645 -32.07 1.96 -12.69
CA VAL A 645 -32.38 1.73 -11.28
C VAL A 645 -31.24 2.26 -10.41
N ASP A 646 -31.60 2.81 -9.26
CA ASP A 646 -30.64 3.01 -8.19
C ASP A 646 -30.56 1.74 -7.36
N VAL A 647 -29.43 1.02 -7.46
CA VAL A 647 -29.23 -0.24 -6.74
C VAL A 647 -29.18 -0.07 -5.21
N SER A 648 -29.12 1.18 -4.72
CA SER A 648 -29.27 1.50 -3.29
C SER A 648 -30.73 1.51 -2.81
N SER A 649 -31.70 1.61 -3.72
CA SER A 649 -33.11 1.60 -3.39
C SER A 649 -33.65 0.18 -3.41
N LEU A 650 -33.90 -0.38 -2.21
CA LEU A 650 -34.42 -1.73 -2.07
C LEU A 650 -35.78 -1.90 -2.79
N GLU A 651 -36.70 -0.97 -2.58
CA GLU A 651 -38.03 -0.96 -3.22
C GLU A 651 -37.94 -0.93 -4.75
N ALA A 652 -37.08 -0.06 -5.30
CA ALA A 652 -36.88 0.01 -6.75
C ALA A 652 -36.24 -1.27 -7.31
N MET A 653 -35.34 -1.88 -6.55
CA MET A 653 -34.73 -3.15 -6.92
C MET A 653 -35.72 -4.31 -6.89
N GLU A 654 -36.58 -4.41 -5.88
CA GLU A 654 -37.64 -5.44 -5.82
C GLU A 654 -38.56 -5.38 -7.04
N ALA A 655 -38.96 -4.17 -7.45
CA ALA A 655 -39.75 -3.97 -8.65
C ALA A 655 -39.03 -4.38 -9.94
N VAL A 656 -37.72 -4.13 -10.03
CA VAL A 656 -36.90 -4.55 -11.19
C VAL A 656 -36.75 -6.07 -11.22
N MET A 657 -36.44 -6.70 -10.08
CA MET A 657 -36.19 -8.14 -9.98
C MET A 657 -37.41 -8.96 -10.42
N GLN A 658 -38.63 -8.52 -10.10
CA GLN A 658 -39.88 -9.16 -10.55
C GLN A 658 -40.06 -9.18 -12.08
N GLN A 659 -39.33 -8.32 -12.80
CA GLN A 659 -39.39 -8.18 -14.26
C GLN A 659 -38.20 -8.84 -14.96
N LEU A 660 -37.22 -9.35 -14.20
CA LEU A 660 -36.03 -9.95 -14.78
C LEU A 660 -36.30 -11.38 -15.27
N PRO A 661 -35.60 -11.81 -16.32
CA PRO A 661 -35.54 -13.22 -16.68
C PRO A 661 -34.83 -14.03 -15.58
N GLU A 662 -35.03 -15.35 -15.58
CA GLU A 662 -34.26 -16.27 -14.74
C GLU A 662 -32.77 -16.09 -15.01
N LEU A 663 -32.00 -15.76 -13.97
CA LEU A 663 -30.59 -15.40 -14.08
C LEU A 663 -29.71 -16.63 -13.85
N SER A 664 -28.71 -16.79 -14.72
CA SER A 664 -27.67 -17.81 -14.60
C SER A 664 -26.41 -17.29 -13.90
N GLY A 665 -26.29 -15.96 -13.76
CA GLY A 665 -25.19 -15.35 -13.03
C GLY A 665 -25.34 -13.85 -12.85
N VAL A 666 -24.60 -13.31 -11.89
CA VAL A 666 -24.62 -11.89 -11.56
C VAL A 666 -23.23 -11.34 -11.33
N VAL A 667 -22.95 -10.17 -11.90
CA VAL A 667 -21.75 -9.37 -11.64
C VAL A 667 -22.15 -8.07 -10.94
N HIS A 668 -21.63 -7.86 -9.73
CA HIS A 668 -21.80 -6.61 -9.02
C HIS A 668 -20.63 -5.65 -9.28
N ALA A 669 -20.82 -4.68 -10.18
CA ALA A 669 -19.83 -3.65 -10.51
C ALA A 669 -20.30 -2.23 -10.17
N ALA A 670 -21.42 -2.10 -9.46
CA ALA A 670 -21.89 -0.80 -8.98
C ALA A 670 -21.00 -0.29 -7.84
N GLN A 671 -20.49 0.93 -7.98
CA GLN A 671 -19.73 1.61 -6.94
C GLN A 671 -20.50 2.85 -6.48
N ALA A 672 -20.62 3.05 -5.17
CA ALA A 672 -21.04 4.32 -4.61
C ALA A 672 -19.86 5.31 -4.69
N PRO A 673 -20.09 6.59 -5.03
CA PRO A 673 -19.05 7.61 -4.99
C PRO A 673 -18.57 7.76 -3.54
N LEU A 674 -17.41 7.18 -3.24
CA LEU A 674 -16.77 7.31 -1.94
C LEU A 674 -16.26 8.75 -1.80
N GLY A 675 -16.69 9.45 -0.75
CA GLY A 675 -15.83 10.49 -0.20
C GLY A 675 -14.65 9.77 0.43
N TYR A 676 -13.46 9.84 -0.18
CA TYR A 676 -12.26 9.20 0.37
C TYR A 676 -12.04 9.64 1.82
N ARG A 677 -12.35 8.75 2.76
CA ARG A 677 -12.16 8.93 4.19
C ARG A 677 -11.59 7.65 4.74
N ASP A 678 -10.58 7.78 5.60
CA ASP A 678 -10.10 6.69 6.43
C ASP A 678 -11.24 6.14 7.29
N LEU A 679 -11.13 4.89 7.73
CA LEU A 679 -12.07 4.23 8.62
C LEU A 679 -12.29 5.05 9.90
N ALA A 680 -11.29 5.85 10.32
CA ALA A 680 -11.35 6.72 11.48
C ALA A 680 -12.25 7.97 11.28
N GLY A 681 -12.39 8.45 10.04
CA GLY A 681 -13.15 9.64 9.66
C GLY A 681 -14.54 9.37 9.08
N GLN A 682 -14.96 8.09 9.02
CA GLN A 682 -16.31 7.72 8.59
C GLN A 682 -17.32 7.86 9.74
N SER A 683 -18.48 8.45 9.43
CA SER A 683 -19.64 8.48 10.33
C SER A 683 -20.54 7.27 10.10
N ARG A 684 -21.36 6.92 11.08
CA ARG A 684 -22.34 5.83 10.97
C ARG A 684 -23.27 6.03 9.79
N GLU A 685 -23.78 7.24 9.62
CA GLU A 685 -24.73 7.60 8.56
C GLU A 685 -24.08 7.51 7.19
N ALA A 686 -22.83 7.99 7.04
CA ALA A 686 -22.09 7.89 5.79
C ALA A 686 -21.79 6.43 5.44
N PHE A 687 -21.31 5.64 6.40
CA PHE A 687 -20.99 4.24 6.16
C PHE A 687 -22.23 3.39 5.87
N LEU A 688 -23.29 3.50 6.67
CA LEU A 688 -24.54 2.75 6.42
C LEU A 688 -25.18 3.19 5.11
N GLY A 689 -25.13 4.48 4.75
CA GLY A 689 -25.59 4.97 3.46
C GLY A 689 -24.84 4.35 2.28
N GLU A 690 -23.55 4.03 2.43
CA GLU A 690 -22.72 3.39 1.40
C GLU A 690 -22.79 1.86 1.42
N TYR A 691 -22.87 1.26 2.61
CA TYR A 691 -22.89 -0.18 2.84
C TYR A 691 -24.26 -0.79 2.51
N SER A 692 -25.35 -0.07 2.81
CA SER A 692 -26.73 -0.44 2.44
C SER A 692 -26.95 -0.52 0.92
N VAL A 693 -26.04 0.04 0.11
CA VAL A 693 -26.04 -0.11 -1.36
C VAL A 693 -25.51 -1.47 -1.80
N ARG A 694 -24.59 -2.06 -1.02
CA ARG A 694 -23.82 -3.24 -1.44
C ARG A 694 -24.44 -4.53 -0.91
N PHE A 695 -24.92 -4.51 0.33
CA PHE A 695 -25.31 -5.73 1.04
C PHE A 695 -26.73 -6.24 0.72
N PRO A 696 -27.81 -5.43 0.84
CA PRO A 696 -29.14 -5.85 0.42
C PRO A 696 -29.15 -6.29 -1.04
N PHE A 697 -28.47 -5.54 -1.91
CA PHE A 697 -28.30 -5.92 -3.30
C PHE A 697 -27.63 -7.30 -3.46
N ALA A 698 -26.48 -7.55 -2.82
CA ALA A 698 -25.80 -8.85 -2.90
C ALA A 698 -26.66 -10.01 -2.36
N ARG A 699 -27.36 -9.82 -1.24
CA ARG A 699 -28.25 -10.86 -0.67
C ARG A 699 -29.43 -11.17 -1.59
N TYR A 700 -30.08 -10.16 -2.17
CA TYR A 700 -31.21 -10.36 -3.07
C TYR A 700 -30.79 -11.03 -4.39
N LEU A 701 -29.58 -10.76 -4.88
CA LEU A 701 -29.03 -11.45 -6.05
C LEU A 701 -28.71 -12.93 -5.77
N LEU A 702 -28.14 -13.23 -4.60
CA LEU A 702 -27.86 -14.62 -4.20
C LEU A 702 -29.16 -15.42 -4.03
N GLY A 703 -30.21 -14.79 -3.50
CA GLY A 703 -31.54 -15.40 -3.42
C GLY A 703 -32.26 -15.56 -4.76
N ALA A 704 -31.85 -14.84 -5.81
CA ALA A 704 -32.39 -14.99 -7.16
C ALA A 704 -31.67 -16.06 -8.00
N LEU A 705 -30.51 -16.54 -7.53
CA LEU A 705 -29.73 -17.62 -8.14
C LEU A 705 -29.96 -18.99 -7.47
N ALA A 706 -30.61 -18.99 -6.30
CA ALA A 706 -30.99 -20.18 -5.52
C ALA A 706 -32.45 -20.54 -5.79
#